data_AF-Q22649-F1
#
_entry.id   AF-Q22649-F1
#
_cell.length_a   1.000
_cell.length_b   1.000
_cell.length_c   1.000
_cell.angle_alpha   90.00
_cell.angle_beta   90.00
_cell.angle_gamma   90.00
#
_symmetry.space_group_name_H-M   'P 1'
#
loop_
_entity.id
_entity.type
_entity.pdbx_description
1 polymer ?
#
loop_
_entity_poly.entity_id
_entity_poly.type
_entity_poly.pdbx_seq_one_letter_code
_entity_poly.pdbx_strand_id
1 'polypeptide(L)'
;MLIFLFLLFLSAPLCKFVLYPVIYAFLKWRHPVKKFTAPTAKIRDIINPDKEEWELEHIKNEEILTISGSGEDNSFVYIQVITKNEIHFAHIRVFEKGILYSGSYKAVFSDNRTISCGPLLIELRNPFRKWRINFRGYLNDAKGNSHFVILSGWWKCVSNARFFYSNALLKSFNEIYNDKPTALIENLKTIEKYRKGNVLNQMGEYHAEIKIGKDEVVEHRYRGLRHRNPLDLETSSTHFHTYLSDANAISYRVNSVDEKKSVSHGVGFRSDHSARPIIIDNSHSLESDNMLPVQFKYVSRGLLPLEMRKGRKLCHFTFIREDNKVVDVTALEVNSAIFTGVGFVVRVREAIHEVTTKLPDSFPEYHATESEKMKSVVSFNHRACQDKMLTGGKGANLARLQAITDDFHVPPGIVVTTAAFNKHVIANPNVLEEIKLLDINDKNAEYYEDVGKRIEGLLFESEVSQELQKEIKEWLPRSEYYAVRSSAVGEDGADLSSAGQLESYLDVIEIDIVDKLKLCWGSNFRREVLNYRKNYGQQLNPSMAVVIQEMDRNGVAGVMFTANPVKLDRGEIVINALKGSGEQIVSGVTTPDEIYVNRIHKTVVINKVGVDCCLDDYQIEKLTKVGEYLERIFGKPQDIEFVVRNQMVNIVQSRDITGLDKETQFEMCTEYNSPSIHDKEILTNANVGEVLPVPVNAMEAHNLTGMFDKVIASMTFQELNDVVPAHTSIGFSVAHRKIFFNLGEVVLRIWELVEKDRITDIVIAGETLFNAEMFQQAAHQYGKVSPFFPLKRMFNMIKLIYFTSNSVKAKIVKIDEEAKKLVPNDKMTIEIVFKKYDELEKLWCDASHCHTSLSMFSSFTYVLCGMLIRGSDNGPLSNDNISDFANVFSNNSRGDVISADVPNSLKKLAKTIREESIDKEFCAAEDDEALKTLENGKKSSDELRRFLELHGHRGPKELYLDATTWEEDTNLLVHTIKSMLACPETSGKTIENEDDIIDNLKCKPTGIRRRLLKYFIGQTHRGVSFRETAKNHLVSTTHSLRKACRMVGKKLYEKGYLPDPNLWMHFSMDELKELNATRSAKLVSRAIRRKQISSKFEGLQFPLVSHGYMNPIKIEIAETDANIGIILRGTTVCEGKVRARARVAKTLEEAKETKPGEILITKYTDICWSPFFPIISGIVTEIGGLLSHGAVVAREYGLPSLIAVSNATYHFKTGDLVELDSISGTISRLDTNQE
;
A
#
# COMPACT_ATOMS: atom_id res chain seq x y z
N MET A 1 53.34 -0.70 -10.18
CA MET A 1 51.95 -0.72 -9.67
C MET A 1 51.45 -2.10 -9.29
N LEU A 2 51.43 -3.10 -10.18
CA LEU A 2 50.97 -4.47 -9.86
C LEU A 2 51.76 -5.14 -8.73
N ILE A 3 53.09 -4.99 -8.68
CA ILE A 3 53.93 -5.49 -7.58
C ILE A 3 53.66 -4.73 -6.26
N PHE A 4 53.37 -3.42 -6.34
CA PHE A 4 53.01 -2.62 -5.17
C PHE A 4 51.61 -2.98 -4.64
N LEU A 5 50.66 -3.26 -5.55
CA LEU A 5 49.37 -3.86 -5.23
C LEU A 5 49.57 -5.26 -4.63
N PHE A 6 50.47 -6.09 -5.17
CA PHE A 6 50.76 -7.43 -4.65
C PHE A 6 51.41 -7.41 -3.25
N LEU A 7 52.29 -6.44 -2.98
CA LEU A 7 52.88 -6.20 -1.66
C LEU A 7 51.84 -5.65 -0.65
N LEU A 8 50.95 -4.75 -1.09
CA LEU A 8 49.76 -4.36 -0.32
C LEU A 8 48.84 -5.57 -0.03
N PHE A 9 48.70 -6.49 -1.00
CA PHE A 9 47.94 -7.74 -0.90
C PHE A 9 48.51 -8.71 0.14
N LEU A 10 49.85 -8.84 0.24
CA LEU A 10 50.50 -9.60 1.30
C LEU A 10 50.36 -8.93 2.68
N SER A 11 50.29 -7.60 2.72
CA SER A 11 50.11 -6.86 3.97
C SER A 11 48.67 -6.87 4.50
N ALA A 12 47.65 -7.14 3.67
CA ALA A 12 46.24 -7.07 4.07
C ALA A 12 45.81 -8.15 5.08
N PRO A 13 46.21 -9.43 4.97
CA PRO A 13 46.00 -10.41 6.03
C PRO A 13 46.76 -10.05 7.31
N LEU A 14 48.00 -9.56 7.19
CA LEU A 14 48.80 -9.14 8.33
C LEU A 14 48.15 -7.96 9.07
N CYS A 15 47.63 -6.97 8.33
CA CYS A 15 46.92 -5.83 8.87
C CYS A 15 45.60 -6.24 9.52
N LYS A 16 44.83 -7.15 8.92
CA LYS A 16 43.50 -7.53 9.42
C LYS A 16 43.56 -8.50 10.59
N PHE A 17 44.50 -9.45 10.59
CA PHE A 17 44.56 -10.53 11.58
C PHE A 17 45.60 -10.31 12.67
N VAL A 18 46.60 -9.44 12.47
CA VAL A 18 47.66 -9.17 13.46
C VAL A 18 47.62 -7.70 13.90
N LEU A 19 47.74 -6.76 12.96
CA LEU A 19 47.88 -5.34 13.30
C LEU A 19 46.57 -4.75 13.86
N TYR A 20 45.42 -5.07 13.27
CA TYR A 20 44.12 -4.55 13.70
C TYR A 20 43.73 -5.06 15.10
N PRO A 21 43.85 -6.36 15.46
CA PRO A 21 43.62 -6.80 16.83
C PRO A 21 44.60 -6.18 17.84
N VAL A 22 45.88 -6.01 17.47
CA VAL A 22 46.89 -5.41 18.35
C VAL A 22 46.65 -3.91 18.54
N ILE A 23 46.37 -3.15 17.47
CA ILE A 23 46.00 -1.73 17.54
C ILE A 23 44.69 -1.57 18.29
N TYR A 24 43.69 -2.42 18.02
CA TYR A 24 42.41 -2.40 18.73
C TYR A 24 42.59 -2.72 20.22
N ALA A 25 43.40 -3.71 20.58
CA ALA A 25 43.74 -4.03 21.97
C ALA A 25 44.52 -2.88 22.63
N PHE A 26 45.48 -2.27 21.93
CA PHE A 26 46.30 -1.16 22.42
C PHE A 26 45.46 0.11 22.62
N LEU A 27 44.57 0.44 21.68
CA LEU A 27 43.62 1.55 21.78
C LEU A 27 42.63 1.32 22.93
N LYS A 28 42.16 0.07 23.12
CA LYS A 28 41.26 -0.31 24.21
C LYS A 28 41.94 -0.28 25.59
N TRP A 29 43.26 -0.53 25.64
CA TRP A 29 44.06 -0.41 26.85
C TRP A 29 44.35 1.05 27.22
N ARG A 30 44.69 1.89 26.24
CA ARG A 30 45.07 3.30 26.47
C ARG A 30 43.87 4.22 26.68
N HIS A 31 42.74 3.89 26.08
CA HIS A 31 41.46 4.54 26.31
C HIS A 31 40.43 3.46 26.61
N PRO A 32 40.10 3.19 27.89
CA PRO A 32 38.93 2.41 28.22
C PRO A 32 37.71 3.24 27.79
N VAL A 33 37.36 3.16 26.50
CA VAL A 33 36.11 3.66 25.99
C VAL A 33 35.06 2.76 26.64
N LYS A 34 34.51 3.21 27.77
CA LYS A 34 33.17 2.80 28.21
C LYS A 34 32.35 2.79 26.94
N LYS A 35 31.80 1.63 26.55
CA LYS A 35 30.97 1.48 25.36
C LYS A 35 29.89 2.57 25.38
N PHE A 36 30.17 3.72 24.77
CA PHE A 36 29.19 4.62 24.21
C PHE A 36 28.75 3.98 22.90
N THR A 37 28.26 2.74 22.99
CA THR A 37 27.34 2.27 21.98
C THR A 37 26.11 3.12 22.21
N ALA A 38 25.95 4.20 21.43
CA ALA A 38 24.60 4.57 21.01
C ALA A 38 23.91 3.25 20.72
N PRO A 39 22.77 2.91 21.37
CA PRO A 39 22.19 1.59 21.27
C PRO A 39 22.09 1.30 19.79
N THR A 40 22.99 0.45 19.32
CA THR A 40 22.99 -0.08 17.97
C THR A 40 21.81 -1.00 18.02
N ALA A 41 20.61 -0.41 17.89
CA ALA A 41 19.45 -1.14 17.51
C ALA A 41 19.89 -2.01 16.36
N LYS A 42 19.66 -3.30 16.55
CA LYS A 42 20.13 -4.28 15.58
C LYS A 42 19.61 -3.76 14.25
N ILE A 43 20.42 -3.82 13.21
CA ILE A 43 20.04 -3.40 11.84
C ILE A 43 18.66 -3.96 11.44
N ARG A 44 18.28 -5.10 12.04
CA ARG A 44 16.94 -5.71 12.01
C ARG A 44 15.80 -4.81 12.53
N ASP A 45 15.99 -4.06 13.61
CA ASP A 45 14.98 -3.17 14.23
C ASP A 45 14.80 -1.88 13.42
N ILE A 46 15.83 -1.46 12.65
CA ILE A 46 15.77 -0.31 11.74
C ILE A 46 15.05 -0.68 10.43
N ILE A 47 15.34 -1.87 9.91
CA ILE A 47 14.72 -2.39 8.67
C ILE A 47 13.29 -2.90 8.95
N ASN A 48 13.00 -3.32 10.17
CA ASN A 48 11.73 -3.93 10.55
C ASN A 48 11.19 -3.35 11.87
N PRO A 49 10.63 -2.12 11.87
CA PRO A 49 9.99 -1.57 13.05
C PRO A 49 8.72 -2.35 13.48
N ASP A 50 8.26 -3.33 12.68
CA ASP A 50 6.99 -4.05 12.87
C ASP A 50 6.96 -5.04 14.07
N LYS A 51 8.02 -5.14 14.89
CA LYS A 51 8.09 -6.19 15.95
C LYS A 51 7.92 -5.74 17.40
N GLU A 52 8.14 -4.49 17.76
CA GLU A 52 7.81 -4.04 19.12
C GLU A 52 6.39 -3.51 19.11
N GLU A 53 5.48 -4.41 19.50
CA GLU A 53 4.03 -4.28 19.72
C GLU A 53 3.59 -2.84 20.02
N TRP A 54 2.99 -2.18 19.04
CA TRP A 54 2.17 -0.99 19.25
C TRP A 54 0.70 -1.41 19.30
N GLU A 55 0.16 -1.56 20.49
CA GLU A 55 -1.27 -1.49 20.73
C GLU A 55 -1.65 -0.02 20.97
N LEU A 56 -2.81 0.44 20.49
CA LEU A 56 -3.33 1.79 20.79
C LEU A 56 -3.43 2.06 22.30
N GLU A 57 -3.42 1.01 23.14
CA GLU A 57 -3.30 1.13 24.60
C GLU A 57 -2.14 2.02 25.04
N HIS A 58 -1.02 2.04 24.31
CA HIS A 58 0.09 2.95 24.60
C HIS A 58 -0.19 4.40 24.23
N ILE A 59 -1.11 4.68 23.29
CA ILE A 59 -1.55 6.04 22.96
C ILE A 59 -2.62 6.54 23.94
N LYS A 60 -3.43 5.64 24.52
CA LYS A 60 -4.51 6.00 25.45
C LYS A 60 -3.99 6.64 26.74
N ASN A 61 -2.79 6.29 27.19
CA ASN A 61 -2.27 6.54 28.54
C ASN A 61 -1.39 7.82 28.69
N GLU A 62 -1.77 8.99 28.13
CA GLU A 62 -1.07 10.30 28.26
C GLU A 62 -0.12 10.74 27.12
N GLU A 63 -0.63 11.07 25.92
CA GLU A 63 0.17 11.43 24.75
C GLU A 63 -0.35 12.59 23.89
N ILE A 64 0.56 13.42 23.39
CA ILE A 64 0.28 14.41 22.34
C ILE A 64 0.78 13.86 21.01
N LEU A 65 -0.15 13.58 20.09
CA LEU A 65 0.12 13.25 18.71
C LEU A 65 -0.09 14.50 17.84
N THR A 66 0.94 15.00 17.18
CA THR A 66 0.81 16.08 16.19
C THR A 66 1.13 15.54 14.80
N ILE A 67 0.29 15.82 13.82
CA ILE A 67 0.47 15.57 12.39
C ILE A 67 0.36 16.92 11.70
N SER A 68 1.42 17.34 11.02
CA SER A 68 1.40 18.58 10.26
C SER A 68 2.03 18.37 8.90
N GLY A 69 1.71 19.25 7.97
CA GLY A 69 2.41 19.30 6.69
C GLY A 69 1.95 20.45 5.81
N SER A 70 2.79 20.83 4.86
CA SER A 70 2.55 21.90 3.90
C SER A 70 2.60 21.39 2.47
N GLY A 71 1.72 21.91 1.61
CA GLY A 71 1.75 21.73 0.16
C GLY A 71 2.62 22.80 -0.53
N GLU A 72 2.87 22.60 -1.83
CA GLU A 72 3.69 23.51 -2.65
C GLU A 72 3.05 24.89 -2.85
N ASP A 73 1.73 24.96 -2.84
CA ASP A 73 0.92 26.16 -3.07
C ASP A 73 0.71 26.99 -1.79
N ASN A 74 1.47 26.70 -0.73
CA ASN A 74 1.32 27.23 0.62
C ASN A 74 0.09 26.72 1.38
N SER A 75 -0.64 25.74 0.84
CA SER A 75 -1.65 25.02 1.60
C SER A 75 -0.99 24.31 2.79
N PHE A 76 -1.78 24.07 3.84
CA PHE A 76 -1.26 23.45 5.04
C PHE A 76 -2.32 22.71 5.83
N VAL A 77 -1.91 21.64 6.49
CA VAL A 77 -2.71 20.86 7.44
C VAL A 77 -2.00 20.77 8.79
N TYR A 78 -2.76 20.91 9.86
CA TYR A 78 -2.32 20.63 11.23
C TYR A 78 -3.40 19.88 11.96
N ILE A 79 -3.05 18.72 12.51
CA ILE A 79 -3.91 17.89 13.33
C ILE A 79 -3.14 17.59 14.61
N GLN A 80 -3.71 17.94 15.75
CA GLN A 80 -3.14 17.60 17.04
C GLN A 80 -4.18 16.82 17.84
N VAL A 81 -3.86 15.58 18.18
CA VAL A 81 -4.64 14.72 19.08
C VAL A 81 -3.94 14.69 20.43
N ILE A 82 -4.64 15.06 21.49
CA ILE A 82 -4.16 15.05 22.86
C ILE A 82 -4.92 13.96 23.60
N THR A 83 -4.22 13.03 24.24
CA THR A 83 -4.79 11.99 25.10
C THR A 83 -4.19 12.13 26.49
N LYS A 84 -4.99 12.24 27.55
CA LYS A 84 -4.48 12.19 28.93
C LYS A 84 -5.61 11.95 29.92
N ASN A 85 -5.38 11.12 30.94
CA ASN A 85 -6.34 10.87 32.01
C ASN A 85 -7.74 10.56 31.45
N GLU A 86 -7.81 9.73 30.39
CA GLU A 86 -9.04 9.38 29.65
C GLU A 86 -9.76 10.55 28.94
N ILE A 87 -9.17 11.75 28.95
CA ILE A 87 -9.64 12.92 28.22
C ILE A 87 -8.90 13.00 26.89
N HIS A 88 -9.65 13.08 25.80
CA HIS A 88 -9.10 13.09 24.45
C HIS A 88 -9.68 14.25 23.63
N PHE A 89 -8.83 15.03 22.97
CA PHE A 89 -9.24 16.14 22.08
C PHE A 89 -8.44 16.12 20.78
N ALA A 90 -9.05 16.61 19.70
CA ALA A 90 -8.36 16.90 18.45
C ALA A 90 -8.55 18.34 18.00
N HIS A 91 -7.47 18.99 17.63
CA HIS A 91 -7.48 20.27 16.94
C HIS A 91 -7.10 20.05 15.49
N ILE A 92 -7.92 20.54 14.57
CA ILE A 92 -7.65 20.49 13.14
C ILE A 92 -7.60 21.91 12.57
N ARG A 93 -6.63 22.15 11.71
CA ARG A 93 -6.52 23.37 10.93
C ARG A 93 -6.13 23.04 9.51
N VAL A 94 -6.78 23.74 8.59
CA VAL A 94 -6.52 23.64 7.17
C VAL A 94 -6.38 25.04 6.61
N PHE A 95 -5.30 25.31 5.91
CA PHE A 95 -5.09 26.56 5.20
C PHE A 95 -5.17 26.27 3.71
N GLU A 96 -6.09 26.95 3.02
CA GLU A 96 -6.40 26.71 1.62
C GLU A 96 -6.73 28.05 0.95
N LYS A 97 -6.11 28.32 -0.22
CA LYS A 97 -6.34 29.55 -1.02
C LYS A 97 -6.26 30.86 -0.22
N GLY A 98 -5.37 30.93 0.77
CA GLY A 98 -5.18 32.14 1.59
C GLY A 98 -6.10 32.29 2.80
N ILE A 99 -7.00 31.33 3.05
CA ILE A 99 -7.95 31.32 4.17
C ILE A 99 -7.59 30.19 5.13
N LEU A 100 -7.58 30.48 6.44
CA LEU A 100 -7.42 29.47 7.48
C LEU A 100 -8.79 29.02 7.99
N TYR A 101 -8.98 27.71 8.03
CA TYR A 101 -10.13 27.03 8.60
C TYR A 101 -9.68 26.24 9.84
N SER A 102 -10.39 26.37 10.96
CA SER A 102 -10.00 25.72 12.22
C SER A 102 -11.17 25.17 13.03
N GLY A 103 -10.92 24.12 13.81
CA GLY A 103 -11.91 23.47 14.67
C GLY A 103 -11.27 22.61 15.75
N SER A 104 -12.02 22.41 16.84
CA SER A 104 -11.62 21.63 18.01
C SER A 104 -12.73 20.64 18.36
N TYR A 105 -12.37 19.38 18.55
CA TYR A 105 -13.30 18.27 18.69
C TYR A 105 -12.91 17.35 19.85
N LYS A 106 -13.89 16.77 20.52
CA LYS A 106 -13.66 15.70 21.51
C LYS A 106 -13.31 14.39 20.79
N ALA A 107 -12.43 13.62 21.38
CA ALA A 107 -11.94 12.34 20.85
C ALA A 107 -12.43 11.14 21.67
N VAL A 108 -12.67 10.05 20.95
CA VAL A 108 -13.14 8.75 21.42
C VAL A 108 -12.31 7.68 20.72
N PHE A 109 -11.73 6.76 21.49
CA PHE A 109 -11.03 5.60 20.96
C PHE A 109 -12.05 4.48 20.74
N SER A 110 -12.39 4.18 19.49
CA SER A 110 -13.43 3.19 19.18
C SER A 110 -12.93 1.74 19.23
N ASP A 111 -11.65 1.51 18.94
CA ASP A 111 -11.00 0.19 18.98
C ASP A 111 -9.46 0.33 19.15
N ASN A 112 -8.69 -0.74 18.90
CA ASN A 112 -7.23 -0.75 19.01
C ASN A 112 -6.48 -0.22 17.76
N ARG A 113 -7.18 0.29 16.74
CA ARG A 113 -6.62 0.91 15.53
C ARG A 113 -7.29 2.21 15.08
N THR A 114 -8.35 2.68 15.73
CA THR A 114 -9.17 3.80 15.26
C THR A 114 -9.35 4.86 16.35
N ILE A 115 -9.00 6.10 16.01
CA ILE A 115 -9.26 7.30 16.81
C ILE A 115 -10.36 8.10 16.11
N SER A 116 -11.48 8.34 16.80
CA SER A 116 -12.59 9.16 16.30
C SER A 116 -12.70 10.44 17.11
N CYS A 117 -12.45 11.60 16.51
CA CYS A 117 -12.51 12.92 17.16
C CYS A 117 -13.58 13.80 16.53
N GLY A 118 -14.85 13.56 16.88
CA GLY A 118 -15.99 14.19 16.23
C GLY A 118 -16.02 13.84 14.74
N PRO A 119 -15.85 14.81 13.81
CA PRO A 119 -15.74 14.55 12.38
C PRO A 119 -14.36 14.08 11.91
N LEU A 120 -13.33 14.07 12.76
CA LEU A 120 -12.01 13.52 12.46
C LEU A 120 -12.00 12.01 12.73
N LEU A 121 -11.46 11.23 11.82
CA LEU A 121 -11.23 9.79 11.92
C LEU A 121 -9.78 9.52 11.53
N ILE A 122 -9.06 8.83 12.41
CA ILE A 122 -7.69 8.36 12.16
C ILE A 122 -7.69 6.82 12.30
N GLU A 123 -7.57 6.10 11.19
CA GLU A 123 -7.39 4.64 11.20
C GLU A 123 -5.90 4.28 10.99
N LEU A 124 -5.31 3.58 11.95
CA LEU A 124 -3.94 3.09 11.91
C LEU A 124 -3.90 1.76 11.13
N ARG A 125 -3.56 1.81 9.83
CA ARG A 125 -3.37 0.58 9.02
C ARG A 125 -2.04 -0.10 9.30
N ASN A 126 -0.97 0.69 9.40
CA ASN A 126 0.30 0.31 10.03
C ASN A 126 0.68 1.44 11.00
N PRO A 127 0.77 1.18 12.31
CA PRO A 127 1.02 2.23 13.32
C PRO A 127 2.24 3.13 13.05
N PHE A 128 3.26 2.64 12.37
CA PHE A 128 4.46 3.41 12.06
C PHE A 128 4.57 3.92 10.63
N ARG A 129 3.83 3.33 9.69
CA ARG A 129 4.06 3.56 8.26
C ARG A 129 2.87 4.13 7.50
N LYS A 130 1.63 3.84 7.88
CA LYS A 130 0.47 4.14 7.03
C LYS A 130 -0.81 4.34 7.82
N TRP A 131 -1.35 5.56 7.79
CA TRP A 131 -2.58 5.93 8.46
C TRP A 131 -3.58 6.49 7.46
N ARG A 132 -4.85 6.16 7.65
CA ARG A 132 -5.96 6.84 6.98
C ARG A 132 -6.37 8.01 7.86
N ILE A 133 -6.43 9.21 7.30
CA ILE A 133 -6.90 10.39 8.02
C ILE A 133 -8.05 10.98 7.21
N ASN A 134 -9.20 11.05 7.85
CA ASN A 134 -10.42 11.58 7.26
C ASN A 134 -11.01 12.63 8.20
N PHE A 135 -11.37 13.78 7.67
CA PHE A 135 -12.13 14.79 8.37
C PHE A 135 -13.31 15.19 7.50
N ARG A 136 -14.51 15.17 8.08
CA ARG A 136 -15.72 15.58 7.39
C ARG A 136 -16.66 16.32 8.33
N GLY A 137 -16.49 17.64 8.40
CA GLY A 137 -17.19 18.47 9.36
C GLY A 137 -16.93 19.95 9.14
N TYR A 138 -17.35 20.79 10.09
CA TYR A 138 -17.28 22.24 9.92
C TYR A 138 -16.01 22.83 10.52
N LEU A 139 -15.37 23.71 9.79
CA LEU A 139 -14.25 24.51 10.29
C LEU A 139 -14.58 25.98 10.15
N ASN A 140 -14.19 26.78 11.14
CA ASN A 140 -14.45 28.21 11.15
C ASN A 140 -13.29 28.97 10.51
N ASP A 141 -13.61 29.95 9.67
CA ASP A 141 -12.64 30.92 9.18
C ASP A 141 -12.30 31.97 10.24
N ALA A 142 -11.34 32.87 9.93
CA ALA A 142 -10.93 33.94 10.83
C ALA A 142 -12.04 34.98 11.15
N LYS A 143 -13.12 35.02 10.37
CA LYS A 143 -14.30 35.88 10.62
C LYS A 143 -15.37 35.15 11.45
N GLY A 144 -15.16 33.88 11.78
CA GLY A 144 -16.11 33.04 12.49
C GLY A 144 -17.17 32.38 11.60
N ASN A 145 -17.07 32.48 10.27
CA ASN A 145 -18.00 31.76 9.39
C ASN A 145 -17.64 30.29 9.36
N SER A 146 -18.63 29.41 9.50
CA SER A 146 -18.44 27.96 9.43
C SER A 146 -18.50 27.47 7.99
N HIS A 147 -17.55 26.62 7.62
CA HIS A 147 -17.44 26.01 6.31
C HIS A 147 -17.40 24.49 6.46
N PHE A 148 -18.22 23.77 5.71
CA PHE A 148 -18.14 22.31 5.67
C PHE A 148 -16.90 21.89 4.87
N VAL A 149 -15.95 21.23 5.54
CA VAL A 149 -14.68 20.79 4.96
C VAL A 149 -14.63 19.27 4.95
N ILE A 150 -14.30 18.72 3.78
CA ILE A 150 -13.95 17.32 3.59
C ILE A 150 -12.45 17.29 3.34
N LEU A 151 -11.72 16.52 4.13
CA LEU A 151 -10.30 16.26 3.98
C LEU A 151 -10.11 14.74 4.11
N SER A 152 -9.58 14.07 3.10
CA SER A 152 -9.54 12.60 3.09
C SER A 152 -8.28 12.10 2.40
N GLY A 153 -7.58 11.15 3.00
CA GLY A 153 -6.33 10.69 2.42
C GLY A 153 -5.49 9.76 3.29
N TRP A 154 -4.25 9.55 2.82
CA TRP A 154 -3.29 8.65 3.46
C TRP A 154 -2.07 9.41 3.95
N TRP A 155 -1.78 9.31 5.24
CA TRP A 155 -0.49 9.70 5.78
C TRP A 155 0.45 8.49 5.70
N LYS A 156 1.60 8.67 5.08
CA LYS A 156 2.62 7.63 4.91
C LYS A 156 3.97 8.16 5.36
N CYS A 157 4.68 7.35 6.14
CA CYS A 157 5.98 7.78 6.64
C CYS A 157 7.07 7.62 5.58
N VAL A 158 7.97 8.60 5.53
CA VAL A 158 9.25 8.50 4.80
C VAL A 158 10.40 8.15 5.76
N SER A 159 10.25 8.41 7.07
CA SER A 159 11.33 8.23 8.04
C SER A 159 11.18 7.08 9.03
N ASN A 160 12.31 6.56 9.52
CA ASN A 160 12.31 5.55 10.58
C ASN A 160 11.66 6.08 11.87
N ALA A 161 11.10 5.17 12.65
CA ALA A 161 10.43 5.45 13.91
C ALA A 161 11.43 5.68 15.07
N ARG A 162 12.24 6.76 15.04
CA ARG A 162 13.13 7.17 16.16
C ARG A 162 13.40 8.67 16.19
N PHE A 163 13.61 9.20 17.39
CA PHE A 163 13.92 10.61 17.63
C PHE A 163 15.11 11.09 16.79
N PHE A 164 14.99 12.22 16.10
CA PHE A 164 16.04 12.76 15.22
C PHE A 164 17.39 12.96 15.91
N TYR A 165 17.39 13.32 17.19
CA TYR A 165 18.63 13.49 17.96
C TYR A 165 19.28 12.15 18.36
N SER A 166 18.55 11.03 18.24
CA SER A 166 19.14 9.69 18.40
C SER A 166 19.97 9.29 17.18
N ASN A 167 19.58 9.75 15.97
CA ASN A 167 20.29 9.51 14.72
C ASN A 167 21.51 10.43 14.55
N ALA A 168 21.49 11.64 15.12
CA ALA A 168 22.65 12.52 15.15
C ALA A 168 23.76 11.95 16.07
N LEU A 169 25.00 11.92 15.58
CA LEU A 169 26.16 11.51 16.39
C LEU A 169 26.35 12.49 17.56
N LEU A 170 26.48 11.98 18.79
CA LEU A 170 26.73 12.82 19.98
C LEU A 170 28.00 13.69 19.81
N LYS A 171 29.02 13.13 19.14
CA LYS A 171 30.27 13.81 18.81
C LYS A 171 30.06 15.07 17.96
N SER A 172 29.06 15.07 17.07
CA SER A 172 28.73 16.22 16.23
C SER A 172 28.19 17.41 17.04
N PHE A 173 27.57 17.15 18.20
CA PHE A 173 27.20 18.24 19.12
C PHE A 173 28.45 18.84 19.78
N ASN A 174 29.43 18.04 20.20
CA ASN A 174 30.69 18.60 20.73
C ASN A 174 31.38 19.56 19.74
N GLU A 175 31.44 19.19 18.46
CA GLU A 175 32.02 20.05 17.41
C GLU A 175 31.29 21.40 17.27
N ILE A 176 29.98 21.40 17.52
CA ILE A 176 29.11 22.56 17.49
C ILE A 176 29.36 23.50 18.68
N TYR A 177 29.48 22.96 19.90
CA TYR A 177 29.64 23.79 21.10
C TYR A 177 31.09 23.95 21.58
N ASN A 178 32.09 23.68 20.73
CA ASN A 178 33.49 23.81 21.14
C ASN A 178 33.81 25.18 21.75
N ASP A 179 33.18 26.25 21.27
CA ASP A 179 33.38 27.62 21.77
C ASP A 179 32.47 28.00 22.95
N LYS A 180 31.52 27.12 23.35
CA LYS A 180 30.53 27.36 24.43
C LYS A 180 30.30 26.10 25.29
N PRO A 181 31.29 25.66 26.09
CA PRO A 181 31.21 24.39 26.84
C PRO A 181 30.10 24.33 27.90
N THR A 182 29.69 25.46 28.49
CA THR A 182 28.54 25.50 29.42
C THR A 182 27.23 25.20 28.71
N ALA A 183 27.01 25.83 27.55
CA ALA A 183 25.86 25.55 26.69
C ALA A 183 25.87 24.08 26.20
N LEU A 184 27.05 23.50 25.93
CA LEU A 184 27.17 22.08 25.60
C LEU A 184 26.61 21.19 26.70
N ILE A 185 26.99 21.41 27.97
CA ILE A 185 26.59 20.54 29.09
C ILE A 185 25.07 20.61 29.33
N GLU A 186 24.49 21.81 29.35
CA GLU A 186 23.05 22.00 29.51
C GLU A 186 22.27 21.33 28.37
N ASN A 187 22.70 21.56 27.12
CA ASN A 187 22.03 20.98 25.97
C ASN A 187 22.27 19.47 25.86
N LEU A 188 23.45 18.93 26.19
CA LEU A 188 23.71 17.49 26.19
C LEU A 188 22.81 16.76 27.19
N LYS A 189 22.56 17.32 28.38
CA LYS A 189 21.61 16.74 29.34
C LYS A 189 20.20 16.68 28.76
N THR A 190 19.75 17.76 28.11
CA THR A 190 18.45 17.83 27.43
C THR A 190 18.37 16.83 26.28
N ILE A 191 19.37 16.80 25.40
CA ILE A 191 19.49 15.83 24.28
C ILE A 191 19.50 14.40 24.82
N GLU A 192 20.20 14.12 25.91
CA GLU A 192 20.26 12.79 26.51
C GLU A 192 18.94 12.39 27.19
N LYS A 193 18.27 13.32 27.88
CA LYS A 193 16.90 13.14 28.39
C LYS A 193 15.97 12.74 27.26
N TYR A 194 16.06 13.39 26.10
CA TYR A 194 15.28 13.03 24.92
C TYR A 194 15.68 11.69 24.29
N ARG A 195 16.98 11.39 24.21
CA ARG A 195 17.45 10.08 23.72
C ARG A 195 17.01 8.92 24.61
N LYS A 196 16.81 9.16 25.90
CA LYS A 196 16.30 8.19 26.89
C LYS A 196 14.77 8.16 26.97
N GLY A 197 14.08 9.20 26.49
CA GLY A 197 12.63 9.30 26.55
C GLY A 197 11.92 8.54 25.43
N ASN A 198 10.64 8.21 25.65
CA ASN A 198 9.73 7.61 24.66
C ASN A 198 9.21 8.67 23.66
N VAL A 199 10.09 9.49 23.07
CA VAL A 199 9.69 10.51 22.08
C VAL A 199 9.82 9.94 20.67
N LEU A 200 8.72 9.99 19.91
CA LEU A 200 8.71 9.60 18.51
C LEU A 200 8.59 10.83 17.61
N ASN A 201 9.48 10.95 16.62
CA ASN A 201 9.34 11.88 15.51
C ASN A 201 9.46 11.11 14.20
N GLN A 202 8.55 11.35 13.26
CA GLN A 202 8.61 10.80 11.92
C GLN A 202 8.26 11.86 10.88
N MET A 203 9.00 11.87 9.79
CA MET A 203 8.60 12.57 8.57
C MET A 203 7.64 11.69 7.79
N GLY A 204 6.68 12.33 7.15
CA GLY A 204 5.78 11.68 6.23
C GLY A 204 5.15 12.65 5.25
N GLU A 205 4.38 12.08 4.36
CA GLU A 205 3.53 12.77 3.42
C GLU A 205 2.08 12.41 3.70
N TYR A 206 1.21 13.40 3.76
CA TYR A 206 -0.23 13.23 3.73
C TYR A 206 -0.75 13.54 2.33
N HIS A 207 -1.04 12.49 1.57
CA HIS A 207 -1.65 12.59 0.24
C HIS A 207 -3.16 12.62 0.40
N ALA A 208 -3.76 13.79 0.20
CA ALA A 208 -5.15 14.06 0.58
C ALA A 208 -5.92 14.85 -0.47
N GLU A 209 -7.20 14.52 -0.61
CA GLU A 209 -8.17 15.38 -1.28
C GLU A 209 -8.81 16.32 -0.26
N ILE A 210 -9.02 17.58 -0.66
CA ILE A 210 -9.74 18.58 0.12
C ILE A 210 -10.90 19.16 -0.69
N LYS A 211 -12.04 19.35 -0.02
CA LYS A 211 -13.18 20.09 -0.55
C LYS A 211 -13.71 21.03 0.53
N ILE A 212 -13.91 22.29 0.17
CA ILE A 212 -14.44 23.32 1.07
C ILE A 212 -15.77 23.83 0.52
N GLY A 213 -16.87 23.54 1.23
CA GLY A 213 -18.22 23.93 0.81
C GLY A 213 -18.56 23.40 -0.59
N LYS A 214 -18.78 24.33 -1.52
CA LYS A 214 -19.14 24.03 -2.93
C LYS A 214 -17.95 24.08 -3.89
N ASP A 215 -16.74 24.32 -3.39
CA ASP A 215 -15.53 24.34 -4.22
C ASP A 215 -15.27 23.00 -4.90
N GLU A 216 -14.45 23.03 -5.95
CA GLU A 216 -13.89 21.83 -6.55
C GLU A 216 -12.98 21.09 -5.56
N VAL A 217 -12.87 19.78 -5.76
CA VAL A 217 -11.95 18.94 -4.98
C VAL A 217 -10.53 19.24 -5.44
N VAL A 218 -9.66 19.57 -4.49
CA VAL A 218 -8.22 19.82 -4.74
C VAL A 218 -7.41 18.68 -4.14
N GLU A 219 -6.40 18.21 -4.85
CA GLU A 219 -5.47 17.19 -4.37
C GLU A 219 -4.19 17.86 -3.86
N HIS A 220 -3.78 17.51 -2.64
CA HIS A 220 -2.56 18.01 -2.00
C HIS A 220 -1.69 16.88 -1.50
N ARG A 221 -0.37 17.10 -1.55
CA ARG A 221 0.65 16.24 -0.93
C ARG A 221 1.34 17.04 0.18
N TYR A 222 0.76 17.03 1.38
CA TYR A 222 1.30 17.77 2.51
C TYR A 222 2.52 17.05 3.08
N ARG A 223 3.69 17.70 3.07
CA ARG A 223 4.89 17.13 3.70
C ARG A 223 5.12 17.72 5.07
N GLY A 224 5.36 16.84 6.03
CA GLY A 224 5.58 17.29 7.39
C GLY A 224 5.83 16.18 8.39
N LEU A 225 5.57 16.52 9.64
CA LEU A 225 6.00 15.72 10.77
C LEU A 225 4.83 15.12 11.53
N ARG A 226 5.11 13.93 12.04
CA ARG A 226 4.37 13.25 13.08
C ARG A 226 5.20 13.23 14.36
N HIS A 227 4.65 13.75 15.46
CA HIS A 227 5.30 13.82 16.77
C HIS A 227 4.47 13.11 17.84
N ARG A 228 5.11 12.43 18.82
CA ARG A 228 4.51 11.83 20.04
C ARG A 228 5.36 12.10 21.29
N ASN A 229 4.87 12.90 22.28
CA ASN A 229 5.22 12.89 23.72
C ASN A 229 4.55 14.05 24.54
N PRO A 230 4.23 13.88 25.83
CA PRO A 230 3.77 14.96 26.74
C PRO A 230 4.85 15.97 27.19
N LEU A 231 6.14 15.61 27.19
CA LEU A 231 7.22 16.46 27.74
C LEU A 231 7.64 17.65 26.87
N ASP A 232 7.01 17.89 25.71
CA ASP A 232 7.64 18.61 24.60
C ASP A 232 7.08 19.99 24.23
N LEU A 233 6.27 20.60 25.08
CA LEU A 233 5.98 22.04 25.03
C LEU A 233 6.39 22.69 26.36
N GLU A 234 7.70 22.92 26.57
CA GLU A 234 8.15 23.85 27.60
C GLU A 234 7.54 25.24 27.34
N THR A 235 7.09 25.91 28.41
CA THR A 235 6.44 27.21 28.35
C THR A 235 7.39 28.22 27.69
N SER A 236 7.02 28.79 26.55
CA SER A 236 7.85 29.73 25.75
C SER A 236 8.85 29.12 24.75
N SER A 237 8.54 27.97 24.14
CA SER A 237 9.30 27.45 23.00
C SER A 237 8.69 27.84 21.64
N THR A 238 9.53 27.95 20.62
CA THR A 238 9.11 28.02 19.21
C THR A 238 9.71 26.84 18.44
N HIS A 239 8.85 26.05 17.80
CA HIS A 239 9.23 24.90 17.01
C HIS A 239 9.17 25.25 15.53
N PHE A 240 10.21 24.88 14.80
CA PHE A 240 10.34 25.18 13.38
C PHE A 240 10.59 23.90 12.60
N HIS A 241 9.83 23.75 11.53
CA HIS A 241 9.90 22.59 10.66
C HIS A 241 9.76 23.06 9.23
N THR A 242 10.79 22.88 8.42
CA THR A 242 10.79 23.32 7.02
C THR A 242 11.27 22.21 6.11
N TYR A 243 10.61 22.07 4.96
CA TYR A 243 11.02 21.26 3.83
C TYR A 243 11.56 22.21 2.77
N LEU A 244 12.82 22.03 2.42
CA LEU A 244 13.45 22.85 1.41
C LEU A 244 13.13 22.31 0.02
N SER A 245 13.06 23.21 -0.96
CA SER A 245 12.91 22.86 -2.37
C SER A 245 14.06 22.01 -2.93
N ASP A 246 15.15 21.91 -2.17
CA ASP A 246 16.32 21.09 -2.45
C ASP A 246 16.31 19.71 -1.78
N ALA A 247 15.16 19.31 -1.21
CA ALA A 247 14.95 18.06 -0.50
C ALA A 247 15.66 17.91 0.86
N ASN A 248 16.34 18.95 1.34
CA ASN A 248 16.71 19.01 2.75
C ASN A 248 15.46 19.33 3.58
N ALA A 249 15.47 18.96 4.85
CA ALA A 249 14.49 19.41 5.81
C ALA A 249 15.20 19.91 7.06
N ILE A 250 14.63 20.84 7.79
CA ILE A 250 15.19 21.28 9.06
C ILE A 250 14.11 21.22 10.11
N SER A 251 14.45 20.58 11.23
CA SER A 251 13.63 20.57 12.44
C SER A 251 14.46 21.16 13.57
N TYR A 252 14.00 22.25 14.18
CA TYR A 252 14.71 22.86 15.31
C TYR A 252 13.78 23.46 16.35
N ARG A 253 14.34 23.66 17.54
CA ARG A 253 13.66 24.29 18.67
C ARG A 253 14.42 25.52 19.12
N VAL A 254 13.69 26.61 19.33
CA VAL A 254 14.16 27.81 20.02
C VAL A 254 13.51 27.84 21.40
N ASN A 255 14.34 27.82 22.45
CA ASN A 255 13.89 28.10 23.82
C ASN A 255 14.17 29.57 24.14
N SER A 256 13.21 30.25 24.76
CA SER A 256 13.50 31.51 25.45
C SER A 256 14.20 31.16 26.77
N VAL A 257 15.48 31.47 26.89
CA VAL A 257 16.20 31.43 28.18
C VAL A 257 16.66 32.86 28.43
N ASP A 258 15.81 33.62 29.12
CA ASP A 258 15.93 35.05 29.37
C ASP A 258 15.97 35.95 28.11
N GLU A 259 15.68 37.25 28.26
CA GLU A 259 15.57 38.25 27.19
C GLU A 259 16.83 38.46 26.31
N LYS A 260 17.87 37.60 26.43
CA LYS A 260 19.16 37.73 25.75
C LYS A 260 19.49 36.51 24.89
N LYS A 261 19.45 36.70 23.57
CA LYS A 261 20.13 35.92 22.51
C LYS A 261 20.32 34.41 22.81
N SER A 262 19.28 33.60 22.65
CA SER A 262 19.44 32.14 22.72
C SER A 262 19.94 31.57 21.37
N VAL A 263 21.18 31.08 21.37
CA VAL A 263 21.61 30.16 20.32
C VAL A 263 20.71 28.93 20.39
N SER A 264 20.01 28.67 19.29
CA SER A 264 19.04 27.58 19.20
C SER A 264 19.69 26.37 18.53
N HIS A 265 19.28 25.17 18.96
CA HIS A 265 19.83 23.93 18.42
C HIS A 265 18.76 23.20 17.63
N GLY A 266 19.18 22.63 16.51
CA GLY A 266 18.31 21.89 15.62
C GLY A 266 18.98 20.66 15.06
N VAL A 267 18.21 19.92 14.28
CA VAL A 267 18.70 18.86 13.40
C VAL A 267 18.31 19.22 11.97
N GLY A 268 19.29 19.40 11.12
CA GLY A 268 19.13 19.47 9.68
C GLY A 268 19.17 18.06 9.11
N PHE A 269 18.18 17.73 8.29
CA PHE A 269 18.11 16.54 7.45
C PHE A 269 18.56 16.95 6.07
N ARG A 270 19.63 16.33 5.60
CA ARG A 270 20.06 16.53 4.24
C ARG A 270 19.33 15.57 3.32
N SER A 271 19.19 15.92 2.06
CA SER A 271 18.73 15.02 1.01
C SER A 271 19.68 13.83 0.81
N ASP A 272 20.93 13.93 1.26
CA ASP A 272 21.84 12.78 1.44
C ASP A 272 21.44 11.79 2.56
N HIS A 273 20.37 12.09 3.30
CA HIS A 273 19.80 11.34 4.42
C HIS A 273 20.53 11.50 5.74
N SER A 274 21.57 12.32 5.81
CA SER A 274 22.25 12.58 7.06
C SER A 274 21.42 13.51 7.95
N ALA A 275 21.26 13.10 9.22
CA ALA A 275 20.84 13.98 10.29
C ALA A 275 22.10 14.65 10.87
N ARG A 276 22.21 15.97 10.75
CA ARG A 276 23.29 16.74 11.37
C ARG A 276 22.74 17.72 12.39
N PRO A 277 23.34 17.84 13.57
CA PRO A 277 22.98 18.93 14.45
C PRO A 277 23.32 20.25 13.77
N ILE A 278 22.52 21.28 14.05
CA ILE A 278 22.71 22.65 13.56
C ILE A 278 22.74 23.63 14.73
N ILE A 279 23.69 24.57 14.68
CA ILE A 279 23.63 25.81 15.45
C ILE A 279 22.87 26.82 14.62
N ILE A 280 21.90 27.46 15.27
CA ILE A 280 21.19 28.60 14.75
C ILE A 280 21.64 29.81 15.56
N ASP A 281 22.42 30.68 14.92
CA ASP A 281 22.63 32.03 15.42
C ASP A 281 21.45 32.88 14.96
N ASN A 282 20.58 33.26 15.89
CA ASN A 282 19.42 34.11 15.62
C ASN A 282 19.73 35.51 16.13
N SER A 283 19.68 36.52 15.25
CA SER A 283 19.92 37.92 15.61
C SER A 283 18.70 38.62 16.22
N HIS A 284 17.53 37.99 16.31
CA HIS A 284 16.28 38.67 16.68
C HIS A 284 15.50 38.01 17.83
N SER A 285 14.87 38.88 18.64
CA SER A 285 13.97 38.50 19.72
C SER A 285 12.74 37.78 19.16
N LEU A 286 12.39 36.63 19.74
CA LEU A 286 11.14 35.93 19.46
C LEU A 286 9.91 36.81 19.70
N GLU A 287 10.02 37.91 20.46
CA GLU A 287 8.87 38.72 20.88
C GLU A 287 8.47 39.85 19.94
N SER A 288 9.30 40.24 18.96
CA SER A 288 8.94 41.39 18.11
C SER A 288 7.99 40.98 16.98
N ASP A 289 6.83 41.64 16.84
CA ASP A 289 5.89 41.50 15.71
C ASP A 289 6.50 41.86 14.32
N ASN A 290 7.70 42.46 14.33
CA ASN A 290 8.40 42.99 13.16
C ASN A 290 9.43 42.04 12.52
N MET A 291 9.37 40.72 12.77
CA MET A 291 10.35 39.71 12.31
C MET A 291 10.74 39.85 10.82
N LEU A 292 11.87 40.51 10.58
CA LEU A 292 12.65 40.47 9.34
C LEU A 292 13.16 39.03 9.12
N PRO A 293 13.55 38.67 7.88
CA PRO A 293 13.97 37.32 7.57
C PRO A 293 14.98 36.77 8.58
N VAL A 294 14.71 35.57 9.10
CA VAL A 294 15.68 34.86 9.94
C VAL A 294 16.71 34.28 8.98
N GLN A 295 17.92 34.86 8.98
CA GLN A 295 19.05 34.30 8.28
C GLN A 295 19.72 33.25 9.17
N PHE A 296 19.61 31.97 8.80
CA PHE A 296 20.32 30.91 9.52
C PHE A 296 21.72 30.79 8.98
N LYS A 297 22.72 30.96 9.85
CA LYS A 297 24.09 30.50 9.57
C LYS A 297 24.32 29.18 10.29
N TYR A 298 24.12 28.07 9.58
CA TYR A 298 24.55 26.78 10.08
C TYR A 298 26.08 26.72 10.14
N VAL A 299 26.62 26.42 11.33
CA VAL A 299 28.05 26.19 11.55
C VAL A 299 28.31 24.69 11.72
N SER A 300 28.29 23.92 10.63
CA SER A 300 29.23 22.79 10.55
C SER A 300 29.84 22.74 9.16
N ARG A 301 31.08 23.24 9.08
CA ARG A 301 32.00 23.15 7.93
C ARG A 301 31.38 23.24 6.52
N GLY A 302 30.40 24.11 6.30
CA GLY A 302 29.83 24.38 4.97
C GLY A 302 28.58 25.26 5.04
N LEU A 303 28.54 26.34 4.26
CA LEU A 303 27.46 27.33 4.20
C LEU A 303 26.22 26.76 3.50
N LEU A 304 25.08 26.77 4.19
CA LEU A 304 23.75 26.89 3.57
C LEU A 304 23.07 28.06 4.28
N PRO A 305 23.22 29.31 3.80
CA PRO A 305 22.43 30.42 4.32
C PRO A 305 20.98 30.16 3.92
N LEU A 306 20.13 29.92 4.90
CA LEU A 306 18.68 29.87 4.70
C LEU A 306 18.12 31.23 5.06
N GLU A 307 17.48 31.88 4.08
CA GLU A 307 16.75 33.12 4.28
C GLU A 307 15.25 32.78 4.34
N MET A 308 14.70 32.73 5.55
CA MET A 308 13.26 32.54 5.75
C MET A 308 12.57 33.91 5.71
N ARG A 309 11.66 34.17 4.77
CA ARG A 309 10.92 35.45 4.68
C ARG A 309 9.81 35.53 5.73
N LYS A 310 9.21 36.71 5.96
CA LYS A 310 8.03 36.82 6.84
C LYS A 310 6.89 35.97 6.26
N GLY A 311 6.45 34.94 6.99
CA GLY A 311 5.24 34.20 6.68
C GLY A 311 3.99 35.04 6.99
N ARG A 312 2.84 34.64 6.47
CA ARG A 312 1.57 35.15 7.02
C ARG A 312 1.40 34.54 8.42
N LYS A 313 1.12 35.35 9.43
CA LYS A 313 0.56 34.85 10.69
C LYS A 313 -0.79 34.20 10.35
N LEU A 314 -0.85 32.88 10.40
CA LEU A 314 -2.06 32.13 10.04
C LEU A 314 -3.07 32.19 11.18
N CYS A 315 -2.63 32.03 12.44
CA CYS A 315 -3.52 32.11 13.60
C CYS A 315 -2.81 32.30 14.94
N HIS A 316 -3.61 32.72 15.93
CA HIS A 316 -3.41 32.59 17.37
C HIS A 316 -4.56 31.72 17.91
N PHE A 317 -4.29 30.75 18.78
CA PHE A 317 -5.34 29.92 19.39
C PHE A 317 -4.91 29.32 20.70
N THR A 318 -5.87 28.97 21.54
CA THR A 318 -5.66 28.31 22.82
C THR A 318 -6.14 26.85 22.82
N PHE A 319 -5.41 25.94 23.46
CA PHE A 319 -5.83 24.57 23.79
C PHE A 319 -5.64 24.28 25.27
N ILE A 320 -6.25 23.21 25.80
CA ILE A 320 -6.18 22.88 27.24
C ILE A 320 -5.16 21.76 27.44
N ARG A 321 -4.18 22.00 28.32
CA ARG A 321 -3.15 21.04 28.73
C ARG A 321 -3.64 20.15 29.88
N GLU A 322 -2.86 19.11 30.09
CA GLU A 322 -2.82 18.13 31.17
C GLU A 322 -3.12 18.61 32.60
N ASP A 323 -2.77 19.86 32.95
CA ASP A 323 -3.01 20.47 34.26
C ASP A 323 -4.23 21.41 34.25
N ASN A 324 -5.15 21.21 33.31
CA ASN A 324 -6.29 22.09 32.98
C ASN A 324 -5.89 23.51 32.53
N LYS A 325 -4.60 23.83 32.39
CA LYS A 325 -4.18 25.16 31.96
C LYS A 325 -4.34 25.36 30.47
N VAL A 326 -4.68 26.58 30.11
CA VAL A 326 -4.78 27.00 28.73
C VAL A 326 -3.40 27.28 28.15
N VAL A 327 -3.03 26.54 27.12
CA VAL A 327 -1.84 26.75 26.31
C VAL A 327 -2.22 27.52 25.06
N ASP A 328 -1.61 28.68 24.89
CA ASP A 328 -1.80 29.60 23.78
C ASP A 328 -0.75 29.38 22.69
N VAL A 329 -1.16 28.81 21.56
CA VAL A 329 -0.39 28.86 20.32
C VAL A 329 -0.50 30.27 19.74
N THR A 330 0.46 31.12 20.07
CA THR A 330 0.45 32.55 19.71
C THR A 330 0.63 32.84 18.23
N ALA A 331 1.30 31.94 17.50
CA ALA A 331 1.48 32.02 16.06
C ALA A 331 1.68 30.63 15.44
N LEU A 332 0.93 30.37 14.36
CA LEU A 332 1.25 29.37 13.35
C LEU A 332 1.54 30.11 12.04
N GLU A 333 2.72 29.96 11.45
CA GLU A 333 3.08 30.71 10.22
C GLU A 333 3.59 29.74 9.16
N VAL A 334 3.01 29.76 7.95
CA VAL A 334 3.59 29.09 6.77
C VAL A 334 4.56 30.06 6.12
N ASN A 335 5.78 29.58 5.88
CA ASN A 335 6.83 30.31 5.22
C ASN A 335 7.15 29.62 3.90
N SER A 336 7.02 30.34 2.80
CA SER A 336 7.45 29.88 1.50
C SER A 336 8.27 30.93 0.79
N ALA A 337 9.35 30.49 0.18
CA ALA A 337 9.97 31.23 -0.90
C ALA A 337 10.40 30.27 -1.99
N ILE A 338 10.30 30.75 -3.24
CA ILE A 338 10.70 30.06 -4.47
C ILE A 338 12.15 29.50 -4.39
N PHE A 339 12.99 30.04 -3.49
CA PHE A 339 14.39 29.63 -3.31
C PHE A 339 14.78 29.10 -1.93
N THR A 340 13.89 29.04 -0.91
CA THR A 340 14.30 28.67 0.48
C THR A 340 13.35 27.73 1.25
N GLY A 341 12.39 27.07 0.59
CA GLY A 341 11.58 25.99 1.19
C GLY A 341 10.19 26.40 1.67
N VAL A 342 9.36 25.40 1.97
CA VAL A 342 8.03 25.52 2.61
C VAL A 342 8.12 24.97 4.04
N GLY A 343 7.80 25.79 5.04
CA GLY A 343 7.87 25.39 6.44
C GLY A 343 6.86 26.06 7.34
N PHE A 344 6.77 25.59 8.58
CA PHE A 344 5.87 26.12 9.59
C PHE A 344 6.59 26.48 10.91
N VAL A 345 6.12 27.55 11.54
CA VAL A 345 6.52 28.00 12.88
C VAL A 345 5.37 27.73 13.84
N VAL A 346 5.61 27.05 14.95
CA VAL A 346 4.63 26.89 16.05
C VAL A 346 5.18 27.62 17.28
N ARG A 347 4.50 28.68 17.74
CA ARG A 347 4.85 29.40 18.98
C ARG A 347 3.86 29.08 20.09
N VAL A 348 4.34 28.82 21.30
CA VAL A 348 3.49 28.44 22.45
C VAL A 348 3.76 29.32 23.68
N ARG A 349 2.70 29.86 24.31
CA ARG A 349 2.68 30.59 25.60
C ARG A 349 1.62 30.00 26.54
N GLU A 350 1.68 30.27 27.84
CA GLU A 350 0.71 29.79 28.85
C GLU A 350 -0.23 30.94 29.24
N ALA A 351 -1.54 30.66 29.37
CA ALA A 351 -2.54 31.58 29.92
C ALA A 351 -3.05 31.08 31.29
N ILE A 352 -3.40 32.02 32.19
CA ILE A 352 -3.43 31.81 33.67
C ILE A 352 -4.74 31.18 34.22
N HIS A 353 -5.63 30.55 33.43
CA HIS A 353 -6.92 30.06 33.97
C HIS A 353 -7.22 28.60 33.58
N GLU A 354 -7.93 27.88 34.45
CA GLU A 354 -8.31 26.46 34.33
C GLU A 354 -9.72 26.26 33.75
N VAL A 355 -9.93 25.18 32.99
CA VAL A 355 -11.27 24.76 32.50
C VAL A 355 -11.61 23.37 33.02
N THR A 356 -12.85 23.19 33.50
CA THR A 356 -13.39 21.91 33.98
C THR A 356 -14.22 21.23 32.90
N THR A 357 -13.91 19.98 32.52
CA THR A 357 -14.74 19.19 31.58
C THR A 357 -14.97 17.76 32.08
N LYS A 358 -16.21 17.27 31.88
CA LYS A 358 -16.67 15.93 32.28
C LYS A 358 -16.30 14.84 31.27
N LEU A 359 -15.99 13.66 31.82
CA LEU A 359 -15.76 12.39 31.12
C LEU A 359 -16.98 11.97 30.27
N PRO A 360 -16.79 11.26 29.15
CA PRO A 360 -17.87 10.57 28.45
C PRO A 360 -18.35 9.37 29.29
N ASP A 361 -19.66 9.24 29.44
CA ASP A 361 -20.29 8.03 29.97
C ASP A 361 -20.08 6.90 28.94
N SER A 362 -19.41 5.80 29.33
CA SER A 362 -19.31 4.60 28.49
C SER A 362 -20.12 3.47 29.11
N PHE A 363 -20.88 2.74 28.28
CA PHE A 363 -21.74 1.63 28.72
C PHE A 363 -21.20 0.30 28.16
N PRO A 364 -20.36 -0.44 28.90
CA PRO A 364 -19.67 -1.64 28.40
C PRO A 364 -20.63 -2.76 27.99
N GLU A 365 -20.19 -3.62 27.07
CA GLU A 365 -20.96 -4.81 26.67
C GLU A 365 -21.00 -5.84 27.81
N TYR A 366 -22.17 -6.45 28.03
CA TYR A 366 -22.36 -7.51 29.00
C TYR A 366 -22.38 -8.88 28.29
N HIS A 367 -21.60 -9.82 28.80
CA HIS A 367 -21.63 -11.22 28.37
C HIS A 367 -22.42 -12.04 29.37
N ALA A 368 -23.43 -12.77 28.89
CA ALA A 368 -24.26 -13.61 29.72
C ALA A 368 -23.44 -14.77 30.31
N THR A 369 -23.77 -15.16 31.53
CA THR A 369 -23.23 -16.37 32.17
C THR A 369 -23.69 -17.63 31.46
N GLU A 370 -22.99 -18.75 31.64
CA GLU A 370 -23.37 -20.02 30.99
C GLU A 370 -24.80 -20.48 31.35
N SER A 371 -25.28 -20.18 32.56
CA SER A 371 -26.68 -20.47 32.94
C SER A 371 -27.69 -19.54 32.25
N GLU A 372 -27.32 -18.27 32.04
CA GLU A 372 -28.16 -17.30 31.32
C GLU A 372 -28.24 -17.60 29.82
N LYS A 373 -27.14 -18.10 29.22
CA LYS A 373 -27.10 -18.50 27.80
C LYS A 373 -28.06 -19.64 27.45
N MET A 374 -28.57 -20.37 28.44
CA MET A 374 -29.52 -21.47 28.25
C MET A 374 -30.99 -21.02 28.33
N LYS A 375 -31.27 -19.76 28.65
CA LYS A 375 -32.65 -19.25 28.75
C LYS A 375 -33.28 -19.11 27.36
N SER A 376 -34.48 -19.64 27.17
CA SER A 376 -35.21 -19.56 25.89
C SER A 376 -35.87 -18.19 25.69
N VAL A 377 -36.30 -17.54 26.76
CA VAL A 377 -36.93 -16.22 26.73
C VAL A 377 -36.29 -15.32 27.79
N VAL A 378 -35.99 -14.08 27.41
CA VAL A 378 -35.47 -13.04 28.32
C VAL A 378 -36.18 -11.70 28.09
N SER A 379 -36.55 -10.99 29.16
CA SER A 379 -37.02 -9.60 29.04
C SER A 379 -35.85 -8.64 28.80
N PHE A 380 -36.10 -7.51 28.14
CA PHE A 380 -35.13 -6.41 28.02
C PHE A 380 -34.55 -5.95 29.37
N ASN A 381 -35.33 -6.01 30.46
CA ASN A 381 -34.88 -5.66 31.81
C ASN A 381 -33.88 -6.67 32.40
N HIS A 382 -33.78 -7.87 31.82
CA HIS A 382 -32.86 -8.88 32.30
C HIS A 382 -31.46 -8.61 31.73
N ARG A 383 -30.44 -8.58 32.59
CA ARG A 383 -29.06 -8.23 32.20
C ARG A 383 -28.52 -9.10 31.05
N ALA A 384 -28.78 -10.42 31.07
CA ALA A 384 -28.47 -11.34 29.96
C ALA A 384 -28.99 -10.90 28.58
N CYS A 385 -30.06 -10.09 28.52
CA CYS A 385 -30.61 -9.59 27.27
C CYS A 385 -29.61 -8.68 26.54
N GLN A 386 -28.63 -8.11 27.23
CA GLN A 386 -27.56 -7.26 26.66
C GLN A 386 -26.45 -8.06 25.94
N ASP A 387 -26.50 -9.41 25.94
CA ASP A 387 -25.54 -10.26 25.23
C ASP A 387 -25.97 -10.51 23.77
N LYS A 388 -25.24 -9.90 22.83
CA LYS A 388 -25.48 -10.01 21.37
C LYS A 388 -25.48 -11.45 20.86
N MET A 389 -24.77 -12.38 21.49
CA MET A 389 -24.73 -13.79 21.05
C MET A 389 -26.01 -14.55 21.46
N LEU A 390 -26.68 -14.10 22.53
CA LEU A 390 -27.91 -14.70 23.03
C LEU A 390 -29.16 -14.06 22.41
N THR A 391 -29.18 -12.74 22.25
CA THR A 391 -30.38 -11.98 21.87
C THR A 391 -30.28 -11.28 20.52
N GLY A 392 -29.15 -11.43 19.82
CA GLY A 392 -28.87 -10.72 18.57
C GLY A 392 -28.60 -9.22 18.79
N GLY A 393 -28.32 -8.51 17.70
CA GLY A 393 -27.95 -7.09 17.75
C GLY A 393 -29.08 -6.20 18.29
N LYS A 394 -30.29 -6.33 17.75
CA LYS A 394 -31.45 -5.52 18.15
C LYS A 394 -31.86 -5.75 19.60
N GLY A 395 -31.99 -7.01 20.01
CA GLY A 395 -32.37 -7.37 21.38
C GLY A 395 -31.37 -6.83 22.41
N ALA A 396 -30.08 -7.01 22.16
CA ALA A 396 -29.03 -6.48 23.02
C ALA A 396 -29.00 -4.95 23.08
N ASN A 397 -29.18 -4.28 21.95
CA ASN A 397 -29.21 -2.82 21.92
C ASN A 397 -30.43 -2.24 22.64
N LEU A 398 -31.61 -2.87 22.51
CA LEU A 398 -32.81 -2.45 23.24
C LEU A 398 -32.67 -2.60 24.75
N ALA A 399 -32.13 -3.73 25.21
CA ALA A 399 -31.84 -3.96 26.62
C ALA A 399 -30.81 -2.96 27.18
N ARG A 400 -29.86 -2.51 26.35
CA ARG A 400 -28.90 -1.46 26.72
C ARG A 400 -29.59 -0.10 26.80
N LEU A 401 -30.36 0.29 25.78
CA LEU A 401 -31.12 1.54 25.76
C LEU A 401 -31.99 1.69 27.01
N GLN A 402 -32.68 0.63 27.42
CA GLN A 402 -33.54 0.63 28.60
C GLN A 402 -32.76 0.78 29.92
N ALA A 403 -31.47 0.42 29.95
CA ALA A 403 -30.64 0.47 31.15
C ALA A 403 -29.84 1.77 31.31
N ILE A 404 -29.85 2.66 30.32
CA ILE A 404 -28.96 3.83 30.28
C ILE A 404 -29.56 5.06 30.98
N THR A 405 -30.83 5.42 30.75
CA THR A 405 -31.45 6.65 31.30
C THR A 405 -32.98 6.55 31.34
N ASP A 406 -33.61 7.40 32.16
CA ASP A 406 -35.06 7.61 32.22
C ASP A 406 -35.54 8.75 31.30
N ASP A 407 -34.64 9.46 30.60
CA ASP A 407 -34.97 10.62 29.75
C ASP A 407 -35.81 10.27 28.50
N PHE A 408 -35.72 9.02 28.06
CA PHE A 408 -36.55 8.42 27.02
C PHE A 408 -37.01 7.03 27.49
N HIS A 409 -38.06 6.51 26.86
CA HIS A 409 -38.60 5.20 27.21
C HIS A 409 -38.26 4.19 26.11
N VAL A 410 -38.00 2.95 26.48
CA VAL A 410 -37.98 1.81 25.55
C VAL A 410 -39.27 1.04 25.80
N PRO A 411 -40.15 0.86 24.81
CA PRO A 411 -41.34 0.03 24.99
C PRO A 411 -40.95 -1.36 25.48
N PRO A 412 -41.63 -1.90 26.51
CA PRO A 412 -41.25 -3.16 27.10
C PRO A 412 -41.36 -4.29 26.07
N GLY A 413 -40.52 -5.30 26.26
CA GLY A 413 -40.47 -6.43 25.34
C GLY A 413 -39.63 -7.57 25.89
N ILE A 414 -39.64 -8.64 25.10
CA ILE A 414 -38.92 -9.88 25.35
C ILE A 414 -38.14 -10.27 24.10
N VAL A 415 -37.16 -11.15 24.29
CA VAL A 415 -36.41 -11.78 23.22
C VAL A 415 -36.56 -13.29 23.37
N VAL A 416 -37.09 -13.92 22.32
CA VAL A 416 -36.96 -15.37 22.11
C VAL A 416 -35.54 -15.59 21.61
N THR A 417 -34.72 -16.24 22.43
CA THR A 417 -33.26 -16.24 22.29
C THR A 417 -32.76 -17.15 21.18
N THR A 418 -31.48 -17.01 20.84
CA THR A 418 -30.78 -17.96 19.96
C THR A 418 -30.78 -19.39 20.53
N ALA A 419 -30.81 -19.55 21.86
CA ALA A 419 -30.93 -20.85 22.51
C ALA A 419 -32.28 -21.51 22.23
N ALA A 420 -33.37 -20.73 22.20
CA ALA A 420 -34.69 -21.22 21.82
C ALA A 420 -34.72 -21.73 20.37
N PHE A 421 -34.17 -20.93 19.44
CA PHE A 421 -34.03 -21.32 18.04
C PHE A 421 -33.20 -22.61 17.89
N ASN A 422 -32.06 -22.69 18.55
CA ASN A 422 -31.19 -23.87 18.49
C ASN A 422 -31.87 -25.12 19.06
N LYS A 423 -32.57 -25.00 20.19
CA LYS A 423 -33.39 -26.08 20.78
C LYS A 423 -34.48 -26.53 19.81
N HIS A 424 -35.14 -25.58 19.14
CA HIS A 424 -36.17 -25.85 18.13
C HIS A 424 -35.62 -26.60 16.91
N VAL A 425 -34.49 -26.16 16.36
CA VAL A 425 -33.83 -26.83 15.22
C VAL A 425 -33.39 -28.26 15.60
N ILE A 426 -32.82 -28.47 16.80
CA ILE A 426 -32.42 -29.80 17.28
C ILE A 426 -33.64 -30.73 17.44
N ALA A 427 -34.78 -30.19 17.89
CA ALA A 427 -36.02 -30.95 18.04
C ALA A 427 -36.69 -31.33 16.70
N ASN A 428 -36.27 -30.72 15.58
CA ASN A 428 -36.82 -30.95 14.24
C ASN A 428 -35.71 -31.44 13.28
N PRO A 429 -35.38 -32.75 13.26
CA PRO A 429 -34.26 -33.30 12.50
C PRO A 429 -34.30 -33.01 10.99
N ASN A 430 -35.50 -32.95 10.39
CA ASN A 430 -35.72 -32.55 8.99
C ASN A 430 -35.23 -31.12 8.70
N VAL A 431 -35.50 -30.16 9.59
CA VAL A 431 -34.99 -28.79 9.49
C VAL A 431 -33.46 -28.79 9.64
N LEU A 432 -32.95 -29.53 10.64
CA LEU A 432 -31.51 -29.63 10.90
C LEU A 432 -30.74 -30.22 9.72
N GLU A 433 -31.28 -31.22 9.05
CA GLU A 433 -30.67 -31.85 7.87
C GLU A 433 -30.58 -30.88 6.69
N GLU A 434 -31.64 -30.12 6.40
CA GLU A 434 -31.63 -29.11 5.34
C GLU A 434 -30.69 -27.93 5.67
N ILE A 435 -30.67 -27.48 6.92
CA ILE A 435 -29.75 -26.43 7.37
C ILE A 435 -28.28 -26.84 7.15
N LYS A 436 -27.92 -28.10 7.42
CA LYS A 436 -26.56 -28.62 7.18
C LYS A 436 -26.14 -28.56 5.70
N LEU A 437 -27.10 -28.56 4.76
CA LEU A 437 -26.79 -28.42 3.33
C LEU A 437 -26.26 -27.03 2.97
N LEU A 438 -26.52 -26.01 3.79
CA LEU A 438 -25.99 -24.66 3.61
C LEU A 438 -24.50 -24.54 3.95
N ASP A 439 -23.95 -25.47 4.75
CA ASP A 439 -22.52 -25.46 5.10
C ASP A 439 -21.60 -25.88 3.94
N ILE A 440 -22.17 -26.33 2.82
CA ILE A 440 -21.45 -26.69 1.60
C ILE A 440 -21.16 -25.41 0.81
N ASN A 441 -19.93 -24.87 0.87
CA ASN A 441 -19.57 -23.56 0.30
C ASN A 441 -19.47 -23.49 -1.25
N ASP A 442 -19.34 -24.63 -1.94
CA ASP A 442 -18.99 -24.67 -3.37
C ASP A 442 -20.21 -24.83 -4.31
N LYS A 443 -21.34 -24.21 -3.95
CA LYS A 443 -22.61 -24.34 -4.69
C LYS A 443 -23.02 -23.03 -5.35
N ASN A 444 -23.79 -23.11 -6.43
CA ASN A 444 -24.29 -21.91 -7.13
C ASN A 444 -25.43 -21.22 -6.34
N ALA A 445 -25.83 -20.03 -6.78
CA ALA A 445 -26.89 -19.26 -6.11
C ALA A 445 -28.26 -19.99 -6.12
N GLU A 446 -28.56 -20.74 -7.18
CA GLU A 446 -29.80 -21.51 -7.33
C GLU A 446 -29.91 -22.62 -6.28
N TYR A 447 -28.83 -23.35 -6.03
CA TYR A 447 -28.80 -24.39 -4.99
C TYR A 447 -29.18 -23.85 -3.61
N TYR A 448 -28.60 -22.70 -3.21
CA TYR A 448 -28.92 -22.10 -1.91
C TYR A 448 -30.34 -21.54 -1.86
N GLU A 449 -30.86 -21.03 -2.97
CA GLU A 449 -32.26 -20.62 -3.07
C GLU A 449 -33.21 -21.79 -2.81
N ASP A 450 -32.96 -22.94 -3.45
CA ASP A 450 -33.82 -24.12 -3.30
C ASP A 450 -33.74 -24.70 -1.88
N VAL A 451 -32.55 -24.81 -1.30
CA VAL A 451 -32.35 -25.24 0.10
C VAL A 451 -33.04 -24.25 1.05
N GLY A 452 -32.86 -22.95 0.82
CA GLY A 452 -33.46 -21.90 1.63
C GLY A 452 -34.98 -21.96 1.67
N LYS A 453 -35.64 -22.13 0.51
CA LYS A 453 -37.10 -22.30 0.41
C LYS A 453 -37.60 -23.53 1.18
N ARG A 454 -36.87 -24.65 1.13
CA ARG A 454 -37.24 -25.85 1.90
C ARG A 454 -37.13 -25.61 3.40
N ILE A 455 -36.06 -24.97 3.86
CA ILE A 455 -35.88 -24.63 5.29
C ILE A 455 -37.01 -23.69 5.76
N GLU A 456 -37.35 -22.66 4.99
CA GLU A 456 -38.44 -21.73 5.30
C GLU A 456 -39.78 -22.46 5.45
N GLY A 457 -40.12 -23.35 4.51
CA GLY A 457 -41.32 -24.18 4.58
C GLY A 457 -41.33 -25.10 5.80
N LEU A 458 -40.25 -25.83 6.06
CA LEU A 458 -40.15 -26.77 7.19
C LEU A 458 -40.20 -26.06 8.54
N LEU A 459 -39.57 -24.89 8.68
CA LEU A 459 -39.69 -24.07 9.89
C LEU A 459 -41.11 -23.58 10.10
N PHE A 460 -41.79 -23.17 9.04
CA PHE A 460 -43.19 -22.76 9.12
C PHE A 460 -44.15 -23.92 9.40
N GLU A 461 -43.82 -25.15 9.02
CA GLU A 461 -44.63 -26.34 9.35
C GLU A 461 -44.34 -26.90 10.75
N SER A 462 -43.12 -26.72 11.27
CA SER A 462 -42.70 -27.25 12.57
C SER A 462 -43.49 -26.69 13.76
N GLU A 463 -43.79 -27.53 14.75
CA GLU A 463 -44.53 -27.11 15.95
C GLU A 463 -43.59 -26.56 17.03
N VAL A 464 -43.87 -25.36 17.53
CA VAL A 464 -43.13 -24.75 18.65
C VAL A 464 -43.55 -25.42 19.95
N SER A 465 -42.60 -25.82 20.80
CA SER A 465 -42.91 -26.56 22.03
C SER A 465 -43.86 -25.79 22.96
N GLN A 466 -44.76 -26.52 23.64
CA GLN A 466 -45.68 -25.93 24.61
C GLN A 466 -44.95 -25.21 25.76
N GLU A 467 -43.77 -25.71 26.14
CA GLU A 467 -42.88 -25.08 27.12
C GLU A 467 -42.47 -23.67 26.66
N LEU A 468 -42.00 -23.52 25.41
CA LEU A 468 -41.60 -22.22 24.88
C LEU A 468 -42.78 -21.27 24.70
N GLN A 469 -43.92 -21.77 24.20
CA GLN A 469 -45.14 -20.95 24.08
C GLN A 469 -45.60 -20.41 25.44
N LYS A 470 -45.52 -21.24 26.48
CA LYS A 470 -45.82 -20.84 27.86
C LYS A 470 -44.85 -19.79 28.37
N GLU A 471 -43.54 -19.99 28.19
CA GLU A 471 -42.52 -19.00 28.60
C GLU A 471 -42.72 -17.66 27.88
N ILE A 472 -43.01 -17.67 26.58
CA ILE A 472 -43.30 -16.44 25.82
C ILE A 472 -44.49 -15.71 26.48
N LYS A 473 -45.60 -16.41 26.70
CA LYS A 473 -46.81 -15.82 27.28
C LYS A 473 -46.61 -15.29 28.70
N GLU A 474 -45.81 -15.98 29.51
CA GLU A 474 -45.52 -15.57 30.88
C GLU A 474 -44.71 -14.25 30.95
N TRP A 475 -43.80 -14.03 30.00
CA TRP A 475 -42.92 -12.87 30.00
C TRP A 475 -43.43 -11.72 29.12
N LEU A 476 -44.43 -11.96 28.27
CA LEU A 476 -44.97 -10.98 27.32
C LEU A 476 -45.60 -9.80 28.06
N PRO A 477 -45.24 -8.54 27.73
CA PRO A 477 -45.95 -7.37 28.26
C PRO A 477 -47.40 -7.36 27.75
N ARG A 478 -48.34 -6.81 28.54
CA ARG A 478 -49.74 -6.70 28.11
C ARG A 478 -49.89 -5.59 27.09
N SER A 479 -50.20 -5.94 25.84
CA SER A 479 -50.45 -5.00 24.75
C SER A 479 -51.55 -5.53 23.84
N GLU A 480 -52.23 -4.63 23.12
CA GLU A 480 -53.15 -5.00 22.04
C GLU A 480 -52.39 -5.44 20.77
N TYR A 481 -51.26 -4.79 20.50
CA TYR A 481 -50.40 -5.06 19.35
C TYR A 481 -48.93 -5.22 19.73
N TYR A 482 -48.23 -6.04 18.97
CA TYR A 482 -46.82 -6.35 19.14
C TYR A 482 -46.06 -6.17 17.84
N ALA A 483 -44.80 -5.77 17.95
CA ALA A 483 -43.82 -5.87 16.87
C ALA A 483 -42.99 -7.14 17.09
N VAL A 484 -42.98 -8.03 16.10
CA VAL A 484 -42.18 -9.27 16.08
C VAL A 484 -41.04 -9.08 15.07
N ARG A 485 -39.82 -8.84 15.55
CA ARG A 485 -38.67 -8.44 14.73
C ARG A 485 -37.56 -9.49 14.76
N SER A 486 -37.00 -9.82 13.61
CA SER A 486 -35.76 -10.59 13.54
C SER A 486 -34.63 -9.91 14.31
N SER A 487 -33.85 -10.69 15.04
CA SER A 487 -32.64 -10.26 15.74
C SER A 487 -31.58 -11.35 15.58
N ALA A 488 -31.10 -11.55 14.35
CA ALA A 488 -30.10 -12.57 14.06
C ALA A 488 -28.71 -12.17 14.55
N VAL A 489 -27.90 -13.15 14.95
CA VAL A 489 -26.49 -12.89 15.29
C VAL A 489 -25.78 -12.38 14.04
N GLY A 490 -25.16 -11.20 14.14
CA GLY A 490 -24.47 -10.55 13.03
C GLY A 490 -25.37 -9.79 12.05
N GLU A 491 -26.69 -9.71 12.29
CA GLU A 491 -27.62 -8.91 11.46
C GLU A 491 -27.22 -7.42 11.43
N ASP A 492 -27.01 -6.83 12.61
CA ASP A 492 -26.66 -5.41 12.80
C ASP A 492 -25.14 -5.17 12.86
N GLY A 493 -24.35 -6.01 12.18
CA GLY A 493 -22.91 -5.80 12.13
C GLY A 493 -22.57 -4.40 11.58
N ALA A 494 -21.69 -3.67 12.26
CA ALA A 494 -21.21 -2.35 11.81
C ALA A 494 -20.58 -2.38 10.39
N ASP A 495 -20.22 -3.58 9.93
CA ASP A 495 -19.50 -3.84 8.69
C ASP A 495 -20.38 -3.78 7.44
N LEU A 496 -21.70 -3.96 7.55
CA LEU A 496 -22.60 -4.17 6.42
C LEU A 496 -24.04 -3.76 6.71
N SER A 497 -24.65 -2.98 5.82
CA SER A 497 -26.09 -2.68 5.83
C SER A 497 -26.90 -3.88 5.32
N SER A 498 -26.97 -4.95 6.12
CA SER A 498 -27.86 -6.12 5.87
C SER A 498 -29.34 -5.80 6.17
N ALA A 499 -29.60 -4.58 6.66
CA ALA A 499 -30.90 -4.09 7.07
C ALA A 499 -31.96 -4.22 5.97
N GLY A 500 -33.16 -4.69 6.36
CA GLY A 500 -34.31 -4.82 5.47
C GLY A 500 -34.40 -6.13 4.68
N GLN A 501 -33.42 -7.03 4.81
CA GLN A 501 -33.51 -8.37 4.18
C GLN A 501 -34.29 -9.38 5.02
N LEU A 502 -34.28 -9.21 6.34
CA LEU A 502 -35.01 -10.05 7.29
C LEU A 502 -36.36 -9.45 7.62
N GLU A 503 -37.32 -10.31 7.93
CA GLU A 503 -38.70 -9.90 8.16
C GLU A 503 -38.92 -9.37 9.58
N SER A 504 -39.73 -8.32 9.64
CA SER A 504 -40.30 -7.81 10.87
C SER A 504 -41.79 -7.62 10.65
N TYR A 505 -42.59 -8.24 11.52
CA TYR A 505 -44.04 -8.16 11.47
C TYR A 505 -44.51 -7.16 12.50
N LEU A 506 -45.22 -6.15 12.04
CA LEU A 506 -45.86 -5.15 12.87
C LEU A 506 -47.34 -5.49 13.06
N ASP A 507 -48.00 -4.82 14.00
CA ASP A 507 -49.44 -4.97 14.23
C ASP A 507 -49.89 -6.41 14.57
N VAL A 508 -49.00 -7.18 15.19
CA VAL A 508 -49.24 -8.59 15.53
C VAL A 508 -50.08 -8.67 16.81
N ILE A 509 -51.17 -9.42 16.77
CA ILE A 509 -51.96 -9.74 17.97
C ILE A 509 -51.41 -10.99 18.67
N GLU A 510 -51.68 -11.15 19.98
CA GLU A 510 -51.07 -12.22 20.81
C GLU A 510 -51.15 -13.61 20.17
N ILE A 511 -52.30 -13.96 19.56
CA ILE A 511 -52.55 -15.28 18.97
C ILE A 511 -51.65 -15.57 17.75
N ASP A 512 -51.19 -14.54 17.04
CA ASP A 512 -50.38 -14.68 15.81
C ASP A 512 -48.87 -14.69 16.11
N ILE A 513 -48.45 -14.41 17.35
CA ILE A 513 -47.04 -14.25 17.72
C ILE A 513 -46.20 -15.48 17.35
N VAL A 514 -46.72 -16.69 17.59
CA VAL A 514 -46.00 -17.94 17.33
C VAL A 514 -45.80 -18.15 15.83
N ASP A 515 -46.80 -17.83 15.01
CA ASP A 515 -46.69 -17.92 13.55
C ASP A 515 -45.71 -16.87 13.01
N LYS A 516 -45.76 -15.63 13.54
CA LYS A 516 -44.80 -14.59 13.16
C LYS A 516 -43.37 -14.90 13.61
N LEU A 517 -43.20 -15.52 14.78
CA LEU A 517 -41.91 -16.03 15.27
C LEU A 517 -41.30 -17.03 14.26
N LYS A 518 -42.10 -17.99 13.81
CA LYS A 518 -41.67 -18.99 12.82
C LYS A 518 -41.34 -18.36 11.47
N LEU A 519 -42.13 -17.39 11.02
CA LEU A 519 -41.85 -16.64 9.80
C LEU A 519 -40.57 -15.80 9.89
N CYS A 520 -40.29 -15.20 11.05
CA CYS A 520 -39.00 -14.58 11.30
C CYS A 520 -37.89 -15.63 11.15
N TRP A 521 -37.97 -16.78 11.83
CA TRP A 521 -36.98 -17.87 11.69
C TRP A 521 -36.79 -18.31 10.24
N GLY A 522 -37.86 -18.45 9.46
CA GLY A 522 -37.81 -18.76 8.03
C GLY A 522 -37.11 -17.69 7.20
N SER A 523 -37.34 -16.40 7.50
CA SER A 523 -36.73 -15.28 6.77
C SER A 523 -35.19 -15.29 6.78
N ASN A 524 -34.58 -15.94 7.78
CA ASN A 524 -33.13 -16.12 7.89
C ASN A 524 -32.50 -16.91 6.72
N PHE A 525 -33.32 -17.61 5.94
CA PHE A 525 -32.91 -18.54 4.88
C PHE A 525 -33.40 -18.16 3.48
N ARG A 526 -33.88 -16.92 3.28
CA ARG A 526 -34.32 -16.44 1.97
C ARG A 526 -33.17 -16.26 0.99
N ARG A 527 -33.50 -16.30 -0.30
CA ARG A 527 -32.53 -16.13 -1.41
C ARG A 527 -31.67 -14.88 -1.23
N GLU A 528 -32.26 -13.74 -0.91
CA GLU A 528 -31.57 -12.45 -0.80
C GLU A 528 -30.60 -12.46 0.38
N VAL A 529 -31.01 -13.01 1.52
CA VAL A 529 -30.20 -13.14 2.74
C VAL A 529 -29.02 -14.09 2.51
N LEU A 530 -29.27 -15.28 1.95
CA LEU A 530 -28.25 -16.27 1.66
C LEU A 530 -27.23 -15.77 0.63
N ASN A 531 -27.69 -15.19 -0.47
CA ASN A 531 -26.80 -14.62 -1.49
C ASN A 531 -25.98 -13.46 -0.93
N TYR A 532 -26.60 -12.58 -0.14
CA TYR A 532 -25.89 -11.48 0.50
C TYR A 532 -24.79 -11.99 1.44
N ARG A 533 -25.13 -12.90 2.36
CA ARG A 533 -24.15 -13.49 3.29
C ARG A 533 -23.03 -14.20 2.54
N LYS A 534 -23.35 -14.97 1.51
CA LYS A 534 -22.35 -15.61 0.64
C LYS A 534 -21.41 -14.58 0.02
N ASN A 535 -21.96 -13.54 -0.60
CA ASN A 535 -21.19 -12.49 -1.29
C ASN A 535 -20.23 -11.72 -0.36
N TYR A 536 -20.46 -11.75 0.96
CA TYR A 536 -19.61 -11.12 1.96
C TYR A 536 -18.92 -12.09 2.93
N GLY A 537 -18.87 -13.39 2.59
CA GLY A 537 -18.15 -14.40 3.39
C GLY A 537 -18.73 -14.62 4.80
N GLN A 538 -20.02 -14.33 4.98
CA GLN A 538 -20.73 -14.49 6.26
C GLN A 538 -21.31 -15.90 6.41
N GLN A 539 -21.60 -16.29 7.65
CA GLN A 539 -22.18 -17.60 7.94
C GLN A 539 -23.58 -17.72 7.35
N LEU A 540 -23.82 -18.72 6.50
CA LEU A 540 -25.13 -18.89 5.85
C LEU A 540 -26.23 -19.32 6.83
N ASN A 541 -25.87 -20.05 7.90
CA ASN A 541 -26.75 -20.47 8.98
C ASN A 541 -26.34 -19.85 10.35
N PRO A 542 -26.60 -18.57 10.62
CA PRO A 542 -26.43 -18.02 11.95
C PRO A 542 -27.65 -18.32 12.83
N SER A 543 -27.43 -18.51 14.12
CA SER A 543 -28.51 -18.57 15.11
C SER A 543 -29.30 -17.27 15.10
N MET A 544 -30.61 -17.36 15.31
CA MET A 544 -31.49 -16.20 15.26
C MET A 544 -32.36 -16.07 16.50
N ALA A 545 -32.27 -14.90 17.15
CA ALA A 545 -33.24 -14.48 18.14
C ALA A 545 -34.37 -13.67 17.49
N VAL A 546 -35.49 -13.53 18.20
CA VAL A 546 -36.64 -12.73 17.76
C VAL A 546 -37.08 -11.83 18.90
N VAL A 547 -37.14 -10.54 18.62
CA VAL A 547 -37.63 -9.51 19.55
C VAL A 547 -39.15 -9.45 19.43
N ILE A 548 -39.85 -9.52 20.55
CA ILE A 548 -41.30 -9.27 20.65
C ILE A 548 -41.49 -8.08 21.58
N GLN A 549 -41.91 -6.96 21.01
CA GLN A 549 -41.99 -5.67 21.70
C GLN A 549 -43.41 -5.12 21.65
N GLU A 550 -43.83 -4.45 22.73
CA GLU A 550 -45.07 -3.68 22.74
C GLU A 550 -45.10 -2.66 21.59
N MET A 551 -46.23 -2.59 20.88
CA MET A 551 -46.46 -1.64 19.80
C MET A 551 -47.75 -0.85 20.04
N ASP A 552 -47.63 0.48 20.01
CA ASP A 552 -48.74 1.42 20.07
C ASP A 552 -48.89 2.11 18.70
N ARG A 553 -50.14 2.23 18.22
CA ARG A 553 -50.47 2.89 16.95
C ARG A 553 -50.64 4.40 17.07
N ASN A 554 -50.74 4.91 18.30
CA ASN A 554 -51.05 6.31 18.56
C ASN A 554 -49.77 7.15 18.67
N GLY A 555 -49.71 8.24 17.91
CA GLY A 555 -48.64 9.24 18.01
C GLY A 555 -47.98 9.55 16.68
N VAL A 556 -46.72 9.98 16.76
CA VAL A 556 -45.86 10.32 15.63
C VAL A 556 -44.69 9.35 15.61
N ALA A 557 -44.60 8.53 14.57
CA ALA A 557 -43.46 7.65 14.36
C ALA A 557 -42.41 8.35 13.48
N GLY A 558 -41.15 7.97 13.64
CA GLY A 558 -40.06 8.60 12.90
C GLY A 558 -38.75 7.83 12.90
N VAL A 559 -37.87 8.22 11.97
CA VAL A 559 -36.47 7.80 11.92
C VAL A 559 -35.60 9.05 12.07
N MET A 560 -34.64 9.01 12.99
CA MET A 560 -33.67 10.06 13.22
C MET A 560 -32.26 9.54 12.96
N PHE A 561 -31.58 10.17 12.02
CA PHE A 561 -30.14 10.00 11.84
C PHE A 561 -29.44 11.12 12.58
N THR A 562 -28.61 10.79 13.57
CA THR A 562 -27.89 11.82 14.32
C THR A 562 -26.79 12.49 13.46
N ALA A 563 -26.44 11.92 12.31
CA ALA A 563 -25.66 12.57 11.26
C ALA A 563 -26.33 12.36 9.91
N ASN A 564 -26.26 13.32 9.00
CA ASN A 564 -26.90 13.21 7.70
C ASN A 564 -26.25 12.09 6.87
N PRO A 565 -26.97 10.98 6.55
CA PRO A 565 -26.39 9.83 5.86
C PRO A 565 -26.18 10.06 4.35
N VAL A 566 -26.80 11.09 3.77
CA VAL A 566 -26.72 11.43 2.34
C VAL A 566 -25.61 12.44 2.09
N LYS A 567 -25.61 13.55 2.83
CA LYS A 567 -24.52 14.54 2.80
C LYS A 567 -23.27 14.04 3.53
N LEU A 568 -23.38 12.95 4.28
CA LEU A 568 -22.36 12.40 5.19
C LEU A 568 -21.85 13.50 6.14
N ASP A 569 -22.76 14.25 6.75
CA ASP A 569 -22.47 15.42 7.60
C ASP A 569 -22.76 15.11 9.07
N ARG A 570 -21.71 15.04 9.91
CA ARG A 570 -21.83 14.86 11.37
C ARG A 570 -22.23 16.13 12.13
N GLY A 571 -22.55 17.23 11.46
CA GLY A 571 -23.07 18.46 12.06
C GLY A 571 -24.58 18.64 11.89
N GLU A 572 -25.25 17.78 11.13
CA GLU A 572 -26.67 17.90 10.79
C GLU A 572 -27.41 16.61 11.16
N ILE A 573 -28.39 16.72 12.06
CA ILE A 573 -29.32 15.64 12.40
C ILE A 573 -30.47 15.69 11.38
N VAL A 574 -30.91 14.53 10.90
CA VAL A 574 -32.04 14.40 9.97
C VAL A 574 -33.13 13.58 10.65
N ILE A 575 -34.32 14.15 10.79
CA ILE A 575 -35.50 13.50 11.36
C ILE A 575 -36.56 13.41 10.28
N ASN A 576 -36.98 12.20 9.95
CA ASN A 576 -38.13 11.93 9.08
C ASN A 576 -39.27 11.43 9.96
N ALA A 577 -40.42 12.10 9.94
CA ALA A 577 -41.54 11.78 10.82
C ALA A 577 -42.90 11.81 10.12
N LEU A 578 -43.84 10.99 10.59
CA LEU A 578 -45.24 11.00 10.15
C LEU A 578 -46.21 10.60 11.28
N LYS A 579 -47.45 11.06 11.18
CA LYS A 579 -48.53 10.68 12.10
C LYS A 579 -48.98 9.25 11.81
N GLY A 580 -48.99 8.38 12.82
CA GLY A 580 -49.39 6.98 12.69
C GLY A 580 -48.22 5.98 12.77
N SER A 581 -48.40 4.80 12.16
CA SER A 581 -47.45 3.68 12.25
C SER A 581 -46.14 3.94 11.49
N GLY A 582 -45.00 3.58 12.09
CA GLY A 582 -43.67 3.73 11.52
C GLY A 582 -43.41 2.91 10.24
N GLU A 583 -44.25 1.91 9.94
CA GLU A 583 -44.14 1.08 8.74
C GLU A 583 -44.17 1.90 7.43
N GLN A 584 -44.95 2.98 7.41
CA GLN A 584 -45.11 3.84 6.22
C GLN A 584 -43.83 4.62 5.89
N ILE A 585 -42.97 4.90 6.87
CA ILE A 585 -41.67 5.57 6.67
C ILE A 585 -40.68 4.57 6.07
N VAL A 586 -40.58 3.38 6.67
CA VAL A 586 -39.58 2.38 6.29
C VAL A 586 -39.87 1.78 4.92
N SER A 587 -41.15 1.60 4.58
CA SER A 587 -41.60 1.10 3.26
C SER A 587 -41.52 2.14 2.14
N GLY A 588 -41.35 3.44 2.46
CA GLY A 588 -41.28 4.52 1.47
C GLY A 588 -42.60 4.83 0.76
N VAL A 589 -43.73 4.33 1.25
CA VAL A 589 -45.06 4.49 0.62
C VAL A 589 -45.60 5.92 0.75
N THR A 590 -45.21 6.63 1.81
CA THR A 590 -45.66 7.99 2.11
C THR A 590 -44.46 8.91 2.27
N THR A 591 -44.54 10.14 1.75
CA THR A 591 -43.51 11.17 1.99
C THR A 591 -43.64 11.68 3.44
N PRO A 592 -42.63 11.48 4.30
CA PRO A 592 -42.63 12.02 5.66
C PRO A 592 -42.30 13.52 5.66
N ASP A 593 -42.55 14.20 6.79
CA ASP A 593 -41.93 15.50 7.03
C ASP A 593 -40.42 15.29 7.26
N GLU A 594 -39.57 16.08 6.59
CA GLU A 594 -38.12 16.04 6.78
C GLU A 594 -37.67 17.25 7.60
N ILE A 595 -36.99 17.00 8.71
CA ILE A 595 -36.53 18.03 9.63
C ILE A 595 -35.00 17.92 9.73
N TYR A 596 -34.31 18.99 9.36
CA TYR A 596 -32.86 19.10 9.40
C TYR A 596 -32.48 20.01 10.57
N VAL A 597 -31.80 19.45 11.57
CA VAL A 597 -31.33 20.20 12.74
C VAL A 597 -29.81 20.37 12.63
N ASN A 598 -29.36 21.60 12.38
CA ASN A 598 -27.94 21.93 12.34
C ASN A 598 -27.41 22.15 13.76
N ARG A 599 -26.54 21.26 14.22
CA ARG A 599 -25.97 21.28 15.59
C ARG A 599 -25.10 22.51 15.87
N ILE A 600 -24.56 23.14 14.82
CA ILE A 600 -23.58 24.23 14.93
C ILE A 600 -24.28 25.58 14.92
N HIS A 601 -25.13 25.80 13.92
CA HIS A 601 -25.90 27.03 13.77
C HIS A 601 -27.15 27.05 14.65
N LYS A 602 -27.51 25.92 15.27
CA LYS A 602 -28.74 25.74 16.04
C LYS A 602 -29.99 26.12 15.23
N THR A 603 -29.93 25.91 13.93
CA THR A 603 -31.03 26.16 13.00
C THR A 603 -31.79 24.87 12.73
N VAL A 604 -33.11 24.99 12.60
CA VAL A 604 -33.99 23.89 12.21
C VAL A 604 -34.64 24.27 10.88
N VAL A 605 -34.49 23.41 9.88
CA VAL A 605 -35.15 23.54 8.58
C VAL A 605 -36.16 22.41 8.45
N ILE A 606 -37.44 22.76 8.26
CA ILE A 606 -38.54 21.80 8.18
C ILE A 606 -39.11 21.81 6.76
N ASN A 607 -38.97 20.69 6.06
CA ASN A 607 -39.65 20.41 4.81
C ASN A 607 -40.89 19.56 5.12
N LYS A 608 -42.02 20.24 5.32
CA LYS A 608 -43.30 19.59 5.63
C LYS A 608 -44.10 19.25 4.37
N VAL A 609 -44.80 18.12 4.41
CA VAL A 609 -45.71 17.68 3.34
C VAL A 609 -47.12 18.26 3.55
N GLY A 610 -47.53 18.39 4.81
CA GLY A 610 -48.84 18.91 5.21
C GLY A 610 -48.86 20.40 5.58
N VAL A 611 -50.02 20.88 6.06
CA VAL A 611 -50.20 22.25 6.56
C VAL A 611 -49.31 22.52 7.77
N ASP A 612 -49.24 21.55 8.68
CA ASP A 612 -48.45 21.59 9.92
C ASP A 612 -47.45 20.44 9.96
N CYS A 613 -46.32 20.68 10.60
CA CYS A 613 -45.34 19.62 10.91
C CYS A 613 -45.98 18.62 11.88
N CYS A 614 -45.72 17.33 11.68
CA CYS A 614 -46.22 16.27 12.56
C CYS A 614 -45.65 16.36 13.99
N LEU A 615 -44.45 16.91 14.14
CA LEU A 615 -43.79 17.17 15.42
C LEU A 615 -43.84 18.66 15.77
N ASP A 616 -44.07 18.97 17.05
CA ASP A 616 -43.94 20.34 17.57
C ASP A 616 -42.47 20.69 17.94
N ASP A 617 -42.18 21.97 18.15
CA ASP A 617 -40.82 22.46 18.44
C ASP A 617 -40.20 21.80 19.69
N TYR A 618 -41.01 21.53 20.73
CA TYR A 618 -40.54 20.88 21.94
C TYR A 618 -40.16 19.42 21.69
N GLN A 619 -40.95 18.72 20.87
CA GLN A 619 -40.66 17.34 20.46
C GLN A 619 -39.38 17.25 19.63
N ILE A 620 -39.18 18.19 18.71
CA ILE A 620 -37.96 18.28 17.90
C ILE A 620 -36.74 18.51 18.80
N GLU A 621 -36.83 19.45 19.76
CA GLU A 621 -35.74 19.72 20.70
C GLU A 621 -35.45 18.50 21.60
N LYS A 622 -36.49 17.83 22.09
CA LYS A 622 -36.34 16.64 22.94
C LYS A 622 -35.73 15.46 22.18
N LEU A 623 -36.20 15.17 20.96
CA LEU A 623 -35.61 14.15 20.09
C LEU A 623 -34.14 14.46 19.79
N THR A 624 -33.82 15.71 19.48
CA THR A 624 -32.44 16.15 19.24
C THR A 624 -31.55 15.85 20.45
N LYS A 625 -31.99 16.22 21.67
CA LYS A 625 -31.23 15.93 22.91
C LYS A 625 -31.05 14.44 23.16
N VAL A 626 -32.09 13.63 22.91
CA VAL A 626 -32.02 12.17 23.03
C VAL A 626 -31.04 11.59 21.99
N GLY A 627 -31.09 12.05 20.74
CA GLY A 627 -30.16 11.63 19.69
C GLY A 627 -28.71 11.95 20.02
N GLU A 628 -28.43 13.18 20.47
CA GLU A 628 -27.09 13.58 20.92
C GLU A 628 -26.61 12.77 22.13
N TYR A 629 -27.52 12.43 23.05
CA TYR A 629 -27.22 11.59 24.19
C TYR A 629 -26.86 10.16 23.76
N LEU A 630 -27.65 9.55 22.89
CA LEU A 630 -27.39 8.21 22.36
C LEU A 630 -26.11 8.15 21.52
N GLU A 631 -25.88 9.12 20.65
CA GLU A 631 -24.61 9.26 19.89
C GLU A 631 -23.41 9.32 20.84
N ARG A 632 -23.54 10.03 21.98
CA ARG A 632 -22.48 10.13 22.99
C ARG A 632 -22.24 8.80 23.71
N ILE A 633 -23.29 8.09 24.12
CA ILE A 633 -23.18 6.82 24.86
C ILE A 633 -22.63 5.69 24.00
N PHE A 634 -23.09 5.60 22.74
CA PHE A 634 -22.60 4.59 21.80
C PHE A 634 -21.29 4.99 21.11
N GLY A 635 -20.88 6.26 21.24
CA GLY A 635 -19.61 6.78 20.70
C GLY A 635 -19.59 6.97 19.18
N LYS A 636 -20.72 6.79 18.50
CA LYS A 636 -20.86 6.89 17.04
C LYS A 636 -22.24 7.45 16.65
N PRO A 637 -22.36 8.12 15.49
CA PRO A 637 -23.65 8.54 14.97
C PRO A 637 -24.65 7.38 14.89
N GLN A 638 -25.88 7.65 15.32
CA GLN A 638 -26.94 6.65 15.46
C GLN A 638 -28.06 6.88 14.44
N ASP A 639 -28.58 5.78 13.92
CA ASP A 639 -29.85 5.63 13.22
C ASP A 639 -30.88 5.13 14.24
N ILE A 640 -31.86 5.98 14.56
CA ILE A 640 -32.78 5.83 15.67
C ILE A 640 -34.21 5.78 15.15
N GLU A 641 -34.93 4.70 15.42
CA GLU A 641 -36.37 4.59 15.20
C GLU A 641 -37.10 4.98 16.50
N PHE A 642 -38.10 5.85 16.39
CA PHE A 642 -38.81 6.38 17.56
C PHE A 642 -40.32 6.52 17.36
N VAL A 643 -41.04 6.62 18.48
CA VAL A 643 -42.46 6.99 18.54
C VAL A 643 -42.65 8.06 19.62
N VAL A 644 -43.23 9.21 19.25
CA VAL A 644 -43.56 10.29 20.18
C VAL A 644 -45.06 10.28 20.48
N ARG A 645 -45.38 10.22 21.78
CA ARG A 645 -46.76 10.31 22.30
C ARG A 645 -46.81 11.24 23.49
N ASN A 646 -47.71 12.23 23.50
CA ASN A 646 -47.91 13.14 24.64
C ASN A 646 -46.59 13.67 25.25
N GLN A 647 -45.66 14.13 24.41
CA GLN A 647 -44.31 14.60 24.80
C GLN A 647 -43.33 13.53 25.34
N MET A 648 -43.74 12.26 25.39
CA MET A 648 -42.88 11.13 25.72
C MET A 648 -42.21 10.60 24.45
N VAL A 649 -40.88 10.51 24.47
CA VAL A 649 -40.07 9.94 23.38
C VAL A 649 -39.85 8.48 23.71
N ASN A 650 -40.32 7.60 22.83
CA ASN A 650 -40.07 6.16 22.91
C ASN A 650 -39.08 5.76 21.84
N ILE A 651 -37.97 5.12 22.22
CA ILE A 651 -36.97 4.59 21.30
C ILE A 651 -37.29 3.12 21.03
N VAL A 652 -37.49 2.81 19.75
CA VAL A 652 -37.89 1.47 19.27
C VAL A 652 -36.70 0.74 18.65
N GLN A 653 -35.69 1.47 18.19
CA GLN A 653 -34.43 0.91 17.73
C GLN A 653 -33.33 1.98 17.76
N SER A 654 -32.08 1.57 18.01
CA SER A 654 -30.89 2.40 17.78
C SER A 654 -29.77 1.52 17.24
N ARG A 655 -29.07 2.01 16.22
CA ARG A 655 -27.91 1.34 15.62
C ARG A 655 -26.93 2.35 15.03
N ASP A 656 -25.71 1.90 14.75
CA ASP A 656 -24.71 2.73 14.07
C ASP A 656 -25.20 3.14 12.66
N ILE A 657 -24.98 4.41 12.28
CA ILE A 657 -25.12 4.82 10.87
C ILE A 657 -24.00 4.17 10.06
N THR A 658 -24.36 3.19 9.23
CA THR A 658 -23.41 2.55 8.33
C THR A 658 -23.09 3.45 7.13
N GLY A 659 -21.82 3.58 6.78
CA GLY A 659 -21.39 4.25 5.54
C GLY A 659 -20.77 5.64 5.68
N LEU A 660 -20.91 6.32 6.82
CA LEU A 660 -20.27 7.62 7.07
C LEU A 660 -18.74 7.58 6.87
N ASP A 661 -18.13 6.45 7.23
CA ASP A 661 -16.68 6.28 7.23
C ASP A 661 -16.17 5.46 6.03
N LYS A 662 -16.99 5.24 4.99
CA LYS A 662 -16.57 4.52 3.79
C LYS A 662 -15.37 5.22 3.13
N GLU A 663 -14.38 4.44 2.72
CA GLU A 663 -13.24 4.94 1.95
C GLU A 663 -13.74 5.61 0.66
N THR A 664 -13.31 6.84 0.39
CA THR A 664 -13.62 7.55 -0.86
C THR A 664 -12.93 6.88 -2.03
N GLN A 665 -13.39 7.18 -3.26
CA GLN A 665 -12.72 6.66 -4.44
C GLN A 665 -11.24 7.11 -4.50
N PHE A 666 -10.97 8.37 -4.13
CA PHE A 666 -9.60 8.89 -4.03
C PHE A 666 -8.76 8.06 -3.06
N GLU A 667 -9.26 7.83 -1.83
CA GLU A 667 -8.56 7.00 -0.84
C GLU A 667 -8.24 5.61 -1.41
N MET A 668 -9.19 4.95 -2.09
CA MET A 668 -8.93 3.64 -2.67
C MET A 668 -7.94 3.65 -3.85
N CYS A 669 -7.89 4.74 -4.60
CA CYS A 669 -6.98 4.91 -5.74
C CYS A 669 -5.55 5.23 -5.30
N THR A 670 -5.36 6.01 -4.23
CA THR A 670 -4.06 6.46 -3.72
C THR A 670 -3.49 5.59 -2.60
N GLU A 671 -4.24 4.55 -2.19
CA GLU A 671 -3.89 3.66 -1.08
C GLU A 671 -2.45 3.12 -1.14
N TYR A 672 -1.95 2.79 -2.34
CA TYR A 672 -0.62 2.20 -2.53
C TYR A 672 0.45 3.18 -2.96
N ASN A 673 0.13 4.46 -3.20
CA ASN A 673 1.10 5.46 -3.64
C ASN A 673 2.27 5.58 -2.64
N SER A 674 3.51 5.58 -3.09
CA SER A 674 4.64 5.85 -2.21
C SER A 674 4.62 7.31 -1.77
N PRO A 675 4.95 7.60 -0.50
CA PRO A 675 5.19 8.97 -0.10
C PRO A 675 6.44 9.50 -0.81
N SER A 676 6.43 10.78 -1.20
CA SER A 676 7.63 11.42 -1.73
C SER A 676 8.32 12.22 -0.64
N ILE A 677 9.65 12.20 -0.66
CA ILE A 677 10.49 12.99 0.25
C ILE A 677 10.47 14.46 -0.18
N HIS A 678 10.40 14.72 -1.49
CA HIS A 678 10.37 16.04 -2.12
C HIS A 678 9.72 16.01 -3.51
N ASP A 679 9.33 17.17 -4.06
CA ASP A 679 8.62 17.28 -5.36
C ASP A 679 9.48 17.03 -6.60
N LYS A 680 10.78 16.86 -6.41
CA LYS A 680 11.75 16.70 -7.51
C LYS A 680 12.29 15.29 -7.62
N GLU A 681 11.64 14.30 -7.01
CA GLU A 681 12.10 12.90 -7.10
C GLU A 681 12.26 12.50 -8.56
N ILE A 682 13.36 11.85 -8.90
CA ILE A 682 13.61 11.44 -10.28
C ILE A 682 13.18 9.98 -10.40
N LEU A 683 12.03 9.75 -11.00
CA LEU A 683 11.43 8.42 -11.16
C LEU A 683 11.56 7.95 -12.60
N THR A 684 11.78 6.65 -12.82
CA THR A 684 11.82 6.06 -14.16
C THR A 684 10.97 4.79 -14.28
N ASN A 685 10.38 4.62 -15.46
CA ASN A 685 9.71 3.39 -15.90
C ASN A 685 10.67 2.44 -16.67
N ALA A 686 11.93 2.85 -16.91
CA ALA A 686 12.93 2.02 -17.58
C ALA A 686 13.19 0.73 -16.80
N ASN A 687 13.28 -0.40 -17.50
CA ASN A 687 13.50 -1.77 -16.98
C ASN A 687 12.39 -2.29 -16.04
N VAL A 688 11.96 -1.51 -15.05
CA VAL A 688 10.83 -1.86 -14.16
C VAL A 688 9.52 -1.97 -14.95
N GLY A 689 9.34 -1.14 -15.97
CA GLY A 689 8.19 -1.21 -16.88
C GLY A 689 8.10 -2.53 -17.64
N GLU A 690 9.23 -3.21 -17.87
CA GLU A 690 9.32 -4.54 -18.50
C GLU A 690 9.13 -5.67 -17.49
N VAL A 691 9.81 -5.60 -16.34
CA VAL A 691 9.81 -6.66 -15.32
C VAL A 691 8.52 -6.69 -14.49
N LEU A 692 7.96 -5.51 -14.21
CA LEU A 692 6.74 -5.32 -13.43
C LEU A 692 5.70 -4.53 -14.23
N PRO A 693 5.20 -5.06 -15.36
CA PRO A 693 4.46 -4.29 -16.36
C PRO A 693 3.05 -3.88 -15.92
N VAL A 694 2.41 -4.65 -15.05
CA VAL A 694 0.98 -4.48 -14.73
C VAL A 694 0.75 -3.77 -13.39
N PRO A 695 -0.43 -3.15 -13.19
CA PRO A 695 -0.81 -2.59 -11.90
C PRO A 695 -0.75 -3.62 -10.76
N VAL A 696 -0.22 -3.21 -9.60
CA VAL A 696 -0.18 -4.04 -8.40
C VAL A 696 -1.56 -4.12 -7.74
N ASN A 697 -1.93 -5.32 -7.31
CA ASN A 697 -3.07 -5.55 -6.42
C ASN A 697 -2.64 -5.38 -4.95
N ALA A 698 -3.55 -5.64 -4.00
CA ALA A 698 -3.25 -5.46 -2.57
C ALA A 698 -2.16 -6.41 -2.06
N MET A 699 -2.17 -7.66 -2.53
CA MET A 699 -1.18 -8.66 -2.16
C MET A 699 0.21 -8.29 -2.68
N GLU A 700 0.30 -7.81 -3.91
CA GLU A 700 1.55 -7.35 -4.51
C GLU A 700 2.07 -6.06 -3.85
N ALA A 701 1.18 -5.11 -3.59
CA ALA A 701 1.54 -3.87 -2.88
C ALA A 701 2.04 -4.14 -1.46
N HIS A 702 1.63 -5.24 -0.83
CA HIS A 702 2.14 -5.68 0.47
C HIS A 702 3.51 -6.38 0.34
N ASN A 703 3.67 -7.26 -0.65
CA ASN A 703 4.84 -8.12 -0.78
C ASN A 703 6.00 -7.50 -1.60
N LEU A 704 5.75 -7.14 -2.85
CA LEU A 704 6.80 -6.75 -3.80
C LEU A 704 7.50 -5.46 -3.38
N THR A 705 6.74 -4.43 -3.03
CA THR A 705 7.28 -3.11 -2.64
C THR A 705 8.16 -3.22 -1.39
N GLY A 706 7.66 -3.89 -0.35
CA GLY A 706 8.37 -4.08 0.91
C GLY A 706 9.63 -4.93 0.75
N MET A 707 9.60 -5.95 -0.12
CA MET A 707 10.78 -6.73 -0.47
C MET A 707 11.86 -5.85 -1.12
N PHE A 708 11.49 -5.05 -2.12
CA PHE A 708 12.45 -4.19 -2.82
C PHE A 708 13.05 -3.12 -1.91
N ASP A 709 12.24 -2.47 -1.07
CA ASP A 709 12.73 -1.47 -0.12
C ASP A 709 13.71 -2.08 0.89
N LYS A 710 13.42 -3.27 1.43
CA LYS A 710 14.34 -4.01 2.33
C LYS A 710 15.67 -4.30 1.63
N VAL A 711 15.63 -4.73 0.37
CA VAL A 711 16.83 -5.07 -0.41
C VAL A 711 17.66 -3.83 -0.73
N ILE A 712 17.05 -2.77 -1.27
CA ILE A 712 17.75 -1.53 -1.62
C ILE A 712 18.33 -0.86 -0.37
N ALA A 713 17.57 -0.77 0.72
CA ALA A 713 18.07 -0.28 1.99
C ALA A 713 19.35 -1.05 2.39
N SER A 714 19.30 -2.39 2.39
CA SER A 714 20.44 -3.24 2.76
C SER A 714 21.70 -2.95 1.93
N MET A 715 21.56 -2.60 0.65
CA MET A 715 22.67 -2.25 -0.24
C MET A 715 23.20 -0.85 0.03
N THR A 716 22.32 0.16 0.07
CA THR A 716 22.69 1.56 0.31
C THR A 716 23.40 1.72 1.65
N PHE A 717 22.95 1.02 2.70
CA PHE A 717 23.62 1.02 4.01
C PHE A 717 25.02 0.38 3.96
N GLN A 718 25.22 -0.74 3.22
CA GLN A 718 26.53 -1.40 3.10
C GLN A 718 27.57 -0.55 2.35
N GLU A 719 27.14 0.23 1.35
CA GLU A 719 28.05 1.09 0.59
C GLU A 719 28.45 2.35 1.37
N LEU A 720 27.50 3.00 2.07
CA LEU A 720 27.72 4.32 2.65
C LEU A 720 28.34 4.34 4.05
N ASN A 721 28.21 3.29 4.89
CA ASN A 721 28.77 3.06 6.25
C ASN A 721 28.80 4.20 7.31
N ASP A 722 28.71 5.48 6.98
CA ASP A 722 29.13 6.56 7.88
C ASP A 722 27.97 7.35 8.49
N VAL A 723 26.74 7.15 8.02
CA VAL A 723 25.55 7.78 8.59
C VAL A 723 24.39 6.79 8.59
N VAL A 724 23.61 6.76 9.67
CA VAL A 724 22.28 6.12 9.67
C VAL A 724 21.34 7.11 8.99
N PRO A 725 20.85 6.84 7.75
CA PRO A 725 19.78 7.60 7.15
C PRO A 725 18.68 7.99 8.14
N ALA A 726 18.39 9.29 8.19
CA ALA A 726 17.24 9.81 8.92
C ALA A 726 15.94 9.22 8.38
N HIS A 727 15.93 8.80 7.11
CA HIS A 727 14.78 8.25 6.43
C HIS A 727 15.03 6.92 5.74
N THR A 728 13.95 6.22 5.43
CA THR A 728 13.99 4.95 4.70
C THR A 728 14.29 5.24 3.23
N SER A 729 15.33 4.62 2.66
CA SER A 729 15.58 4.72 1.23
C SER A 729 14.44 4.04 0.47
N ILE A 730 13.68 4.82 -0.29
CA ILE A 730 12.59 4.33 -1.16
C ILE A 730 13.21 4.09 -2.53
N GLY A 731 13.72 2.88 -2.75
CA GLY A 731 14.33 2.53 -4.04
C GLY A 731 13.29 2.36 -5.16
N PHE A 732 12.07 1.99 -4.78
CA PHE A 732 10.96 1.78 -5.68
C PHE A 732 9.75 2.57 -5.20
N SER A 733 9.21 3.40 -6.09
CA SER A 733 8.04 4.23 -5.81
C SER A 733 6.82 3.67 -6.51
N VAL A 734 5.68 3.68 -5.84
CA VAL A 734 4.40 3.33 -6.45
C VAL A 734 3.62 4.59 -6.75
N ALA A 735 3.09 4.70 -7.96
CA ALA A 735 2.11 5.72 -8.31
C ALA A 735 1.06 5.09 -9.23
N HIS A 736 -0.22 5.37 -9.02
CA HIS A 736 -1.31 4.77 -9.82
C HIS A 736 -1.22 3.23 -9.91
N ARG A 737 -0.85 2.57 -8.80
CA ARG A 737 -0.61 1.12 -8.71
C ARG A 737 0.51 0.59 -9.62
N LYS A 738 1.34 1.44 -10.22
CA LYS A 738 2.50 1.04 -11.00
C LYS A 738 3.77 1.27 -10.19
N ILE A 739 4.72 0.34 -10.27
CA ILE A 739 6.03 0.44 -9.62
C ILE A 739 7.01 1.17 -10.56
N PHE A 740 7.78 2.09 -10.00
CA PHE A 740 8.81 2.89 -10.68
C PHE A 740 10.12 2.82 -9.89
N PHE A 741 11.24 2.98 -10.58
CA PHE A 741 12.55 3.06 -9.93
C PHE A 741 12.88 4.50 -9.54
N ASN A 742 13.34 4.72 -8.31
CA ASN A 742 13.81 6.04 -7.87
C ASN A 742 15.29 6.21 -8.21
N LEU A 743 15.57 6.90 -9.31
CA LEU A 743 16.93 7.16 -9.80
C LEU A 743 17.73 8.04 -8.84
N GLY A 744 17.07 8.96 -8.14
CA GLY A 744 17.68 9.77 -7.08
C GLY A 744 18.33 8.87 -6.04
N GLU A 745 17.54 7.96 -5.51
CA GLU A 745 17.90 7.10 -4.39
C GLU A 745 18.88 5.99 -4.71
N VAL A 746 18.77 5.41 -5.91
CA VAL A 746 19.53 4.21 -6.25
C VAL A 746 20.75 4.50 -7.12
N VAL A 747 20.73 5.57 -7.92
CA VAL A 747 21.79 5.83 -8.92
C VAL A 747 22.48 7.18 -8.71
N LEU A 748 21.74 8.26 -8.50
CA LEU A 748 22.28 9.63 -8.48
C LEU A 748 23.01 10.01 -7.18
N ARG A 749 23.01 9.16 -6.16
CA ARG A 749 23.90 9.34 -4.98
C ARG A 749 25.38 9.40 -5.32
N ILE A 750 25.75 8.75 -6.42
CA ILE A 750 27.11 8.66 -6.95
C ILE A 750 27.23 9.43 -8.27
N TRP A 751 26.45 10.51 -8.41
CA TRP A 751 26.32 11.27 -9.66
C TRP A 751 27.67 11.64 -10.29
N GLU A 752 28.72 11.98 -9.53
CA GLU A 752 30.04 12.31 -10.08
C GLU A 752 30.65 11.15 -10.90
N LEU A 753 30.33 9.90 -10.56
CA LEU A 753 30.76 8.72 -11.31
C LEU A 753 29.86 8.48 -12.53
N VAL A 754 28.56 8.72 -12.39
CA VAL A 754 27.56 8.53 -13.46
C VAL A 754 27.69 9.62 -14.55
N GLU A 755 27.96 10.86 -14.16
CA GLU A 755 28.19 11.98 -15.07
C GLU A 755 29.45 11.76 -15.92
N LYS A 756 30.54 11.29 -15.29
CA LYS A 756 31.79 10.95 -16.00
C LYS A 756 31.60 9.78 -16.95
N ASP A 757 30.77 8.82 -16.58
CA ASP A 757 30.52 7.62 -17.38
C ASP A 757 29.04 7.36 -17.67
N ARG A 758 28.63 7.87 -18.85
CA ARG A 758 27.29 7.76 -19.43
C ARG A 758 26.91 6.35 -19.88
N ILE A 759 27.78 5.35 -19.73
CA ILE A 759 27.44 3.94 -19.99
C ILE A 759 26.35 3.45 -19.03
N THR A 760 26.27 4.04 -17.84
CA THR A 760 25.22 3.72 -16.85
C THR A 760 23.82 3.94 -17.43
N ASP A 761 23.63 4.99 -18.25
CA ASP A 761 22.36 5.28 -18.94
C ASP A 761 21.90 4.09 -19.79
N ILE A 762 22.81 3.62 -20.65
CA ILE A 762 22.55 2.53 -21.59
C ILE A 762 22.28 1.21 -20.87
N VAL A 763 22.99 0.96 -19.77
CA VAL A 763 22.78 -0.22 -18.91
C VAL A 763 21.38 -0.22 -18.27
N ILE A 764 20.85 0.95 -17.89
CA ILE A 764 19.55 1.09 -17.23
C ILE A 764 18.40 1.10 -18.24
N ALA A 765 18.50 1.93 -19.28
CA ALA A 765 17.39 2.26 -20.16
C ALA A 765 17.58 1.83 -21.62
N GLY A 766 18.79 1.44 -22.03
CA GLY A 766 19.12 1.21 -23.45
C GLY A 766 19.32 2.49 -24.26
N GLU A 767 19.10 3.66 -23.67
CA GLU A 767 19.24 4.98 -24.27
C GLU A 767 19.78 5.99 -23.23
N THR A 768 20.11 7.21 -23.66
CA THR A 768 20.56 8.26 -22.74
C THR A 768 19.42 8.68 -21.82
N LEU A 769 19.63 8.56 -20.51
CA LEU A 769 18.62 8.75 -19.49
C LEU A 769 18.85 10.04 -18.68
N PHE A 770 20.10 10.32 -18.33
CA PHE A 770 20.46 11.44 -17.47
C PHE A 770 20.75 12.72 -18.27
N ASN A 771 20.32 13.87 -17.79
CA ASN A 771 20.65 15.17 -18.37
C ASN A 771 21.42 16.06 -17.37
N ALA A 772 21.92 17.21 -17.83
CA ALA A 772 22.70 18.12 -16.99
C ALA A 772 21.91 18.64 -15.78
N GLU A 773 20.59 18.85 -15.92
CA GLU A 773 19.72 19.30 -14.84
C GLU A 773 19.61 18.24 -13.73
N MET A 774 19.47 16.96 -14.09
CA MET A 774 19.45 15.84 -13.13
C MET A 774 20.76 15.75 -12.35
N PHE A 775 21.91 15.94 -13.00
CA PHE A 775 23.21 15.94 -12.32
C PHE A 775 23.38 17.17 -11.42
N GLN A 776 22.94 18.34 -11.86
CA GLN A 776 22.95 19.56 -11.03
C GLN A 776 22.09 19.38 -9.79
N GLN A 777 20.89 18.79 -9.93
CA GLN A 777 20.02 18.45 -8.81
C GLN A 777 20.69 17.43 -7.88
N ALA A 778 21.27 16.36 -8.42
CA ALA A 778 21.95 15.34 -7.62
C ALA A 778 23.17 15.90 -6.86
N ALA A 779 23.96 16.76 -7.50
CA ALA A 779 25.08 17.46 -6.89
C ALA A 779 24.63 18.36 -5.74
N HIS A 780 23.51 19.06 -5.94
CA HIS A 780 22.89 19.88 -4.92
C HIS A 780 22.38 19.04 -3.73
N GLN A 781 21.74 17.91 -4.03
CA GLN A 781 21.10 17.06 -3.03
C GLN A 781 22.10 16.22 -2.24
N TYR A 782 22.88 15.40 -2.94
CA TYR A 782 23.75 14.41 -2.33
C TYR A 782 25.16 14.95 -2.02
N GLY A 783 25.53 16.10 -2.59
CA GLY A 783 26.88 16.64 -2.46
C GLY A 783 27.93 15.75 -3.14
N LYS A 784 29.19 15.95 -2.80
CA LYS A 784 30.30 15.13 -3.30
C LYS A 784 30.51 13.92 -2.42
N VAL A 785 30.78 12.78 -3.04
CA VAL A 785 31.17 11.58 -2.30
C VAL A 785 32.58 11.74 -1.72
N SER A 786 32.88 11.01 -0.63
CA SER A 786 34.22 10.99 -0.07
C SER A 786 35.26 10.64 -1.15
N PRO A 787 36.45 11.27 -1.18
CA PRO A 787 37.53 10.89 -2.08
C PRO A 787 37.92 9.40 -1.99
N PHE A 788 37.66 8.76 -0.84
CA PHE A 788 37.91 7.33 -0.63
C PHE A 788 36.75 6.43 -1.08
N PHE A 789 35.57 6.99 -1.35
CA PHE A 789 34.39 6.21 -1.76
C PHE A 789 34.62 5.40 -3.04
N PRO A 790 35.19 5.97 -4.14
CA PRO A 790 35.48 5.18 -5.33
C PRO A 790 36.41 3.99 -5.07
N LEU A 791 37.42 4.16 -4.20
CA LEU A 791 38.33 3.10 -3.79
C LEU A 791 37.63 2.01 -2.98
N LYS A 792 36.78 2.39 -2.02
CA LYS A 792 35.98 1.46 -1.22
C LYS A 792 34.98 0.70 -2.08
N ARG A 793 34.31 1.38 -3.02
CA ARG A 793 33.38 0.78 -3.97
C ARG A 793 34.09 -0.20 -4.90
N MET A 794 35.25 0.19 -5.43
CA MET A 794 36.12 -0.69 -6.22
C MET A 794 36.54 -1.92 -5.41
N PHE A 795 36.93 -1.76 -4.14
CA PHE A 795 37.27 -2.88 -3.25
C PHE A 795 36.08 -3.83 -3.03
N ASN A 796 34.89 -3.30 -2.72
CA ASN A 796 33.68 -4.10 -2.54
C ASN A 796 33.27 -4.83 -3.82
N MET A 797 33.45 -4.18 -4.97
CA MET A 797 33.18 -4.76 -6.28
C MET A 797 34.17 -5.88 -6.62
N ILE A 798 35.47 -5.67 -6.44
CA ILE A 798 36.49 -6.72 -6.58
C ILE A 798 36.17 -7.88 -5.64
N LYS A 799 35.78 -7.58 -4.40
CA LYS A 799 35.36 -8.60 -3.44
C LYS A 799 34.15 -9.39 -3.92
N LEU A 800 33.15 -8.72 -4.48
CA LEU A 800 31.97 -9.34 -5.05
C LEU A 800 32.33 -10.26 -6.21
N ILE A 801 33.07 -9.75 -7.20
CA ILE A 801 33.43 -10.48 -8.42
C ILE A 801 34.25 -11.73 -8.08
N TYR A 802 35.30 -11.59 -7.26
CA TYR A 802 36.30 -12.65 -7.09
C TYR A 802 36.12 -13.52 -5.85
N PHE A 803 35.54 -12.99 -4.77
CA PHE A 803 35.52 -13.69 -3.48
C PHE A 803 34.12 -14.11 -3.04
N THR A 804 33.05 -13.42 -3.44
CA THR A 804 31.70 -13.71 -2.94
C THR A 804 30.68 -14.11 -4.00
N SER A 805 30.89 -13.85 -5.29
CA SER A 805 29.92 -14.18 -6.35
C SER A 805 29.51 -15.66 -6.34
N ASN A 806 30.46 -16.58 -6.20
CA ASN A 806 30.20 -18.02 -6.12
C ASN A 806 29.43 -18.42 -4.86
N SER A 807 29.75 -17.83 -3.70
CA SER A 807 29.05 -18.14 -2.45
C SER A 807 27.63 -17.56 -2.45
N VAL A 808 27.42 -16.39 -3.06
CA VAL A 808 26.09 -15.80 -3.26
C VAL A 808 25.25 -16.65 -4.22
N LYS A 809 25.84 -17.14 -5.33
CA LYS A 809 25.18 -18.09 -6.24
C LYS A 809 24.80 -19.39 -5.53
N ALA A 810 25.70 -19.96 -4.72
CA ALA A 810 25.39 -21.15 -3.94
C ALA A 810 24.33 -20.89 -2.85
N LYS A 811 24.30 -19.68 -2.26
CA LYS A 811 23.29 -19.29 -1.26
C LYS A 811 21.89 -19.27 -1.86
N ILE A 812 21.69 -18.66 -3.03
CA ILE A 812 20.35 -18.57 -3.64
C ILE A 812 19.80 -19.92 -4.09
N VAL A 813 20.66 -20.84 -4.54
CA VAL A 813 20.27 -22.23 -4.83
C VAL A 813 19.72 -22.91 -3.57
N LYS A 814 20.43 -22.79 -2.44
CA LYS A 814 19.98 -23.36 -1.16
C LYS A 814 18.68 -22.73 -0.65
N ILE A 815 18.52 -21.42 -0.82
CA ILE A 815 17.28 -20.71 -0.47
C ILE A 815 16.09 -21.27 -1.26
N ASP A 816 16.26 -21.47 -2.57
CA ASP A 816 15.21 -22.04 -3.43
C ASP A 816 14.88 -23.49 -3.04
N GLU A 817 15.88 -24.32 -2.74
CA GLU A 817 15.69 -25.67 -2.21
C GLU A 817 14.92 -25.69 -0.87
N GLU A 818 15.19 -24.72 0.00
CA GLU A 818 14.49 -24.57 1.27
C GLU A 818 13.05 -24.08 1.06
N ALA A 819 12.84 -23.12 0.17
CA ALA A 819 11.52 -22.59 -0.18
C ALA A 819 10.61 -23.68 -0.77
N LYS A 820 11.13 -24.53 -1.66
CA LYS A 820 10.40 -25.68 -2.23
C LYS A 820 9.89 -26.65 -1.17
N LYS A 821 10.61 -26.84 -0.05
CA LYS A 821 10.18 -27.67 1.09
C LYS A 821 9.08 -27.03 1.93
N LEU A 822 8.93 -25.71 1.84
CA LEU A 822 7.95 -24.95 2.61
C LEU A 822 6.61 -24.78 1.89
N VAL A 823 6.50 -25.15 0.62
CA VAL A 823 5.23 -25.15 -0.12
C VAL A 823 4.15 -25.91 0.68
N PRO A 824 2.99 -25.29 0.96
CA PRO A 824 1.93 -25.95 1.70
C PRO A 824 1.16 -26.93 0.81
N ASN A 825 0.51 -27.91 1.44
CA ASN A 825 -0.37 -28.87 0.76
C ASN A 825 -1.78 -28.83 1.33
N ASP A 826 -2.72 -29.45 0.63
CA ASP A 826 -4.15 -29.40 0.96
C ASP A 826 -4.52 -29.96 2.34
N LYS A 827 -3.67 -30.82 2.94
CA LYS A 827 -3.90 -31.44 4.25
C LYS A 827 -3.54 -30.52 5.42
N MET A 828 -2.86 -29.40 5.16
CA MET A 828 -2.43 -28.46 6.20
C MET A 828 -3.58 -27.54 6.64
N THR A 829 -3.61 -27.20 7.93
CA THR A 829 -4.53 -26.18 8.46
C THR A 829 -4.08 -24.78 8.03
N ILE A 830 -5.01 -23.83 7.99
CA ILE A 830 -4.74 -22.44 7.60
C ILE A 830 -3.65 -21.79 8.49
N GLU A 831 -3.59 -22.13 9.77
CA GLU A 831 -2.57 -21.61 10.71
C GLU A 831 -1.17 -22.07 10.32
N ILE A 832 -1.02 -23.33 9.89
CA ILE A 832 0.26 -23.87 9.40
C ILE A 832 0.62 -23.22 8.06
N VAL A 833 -0.36 -22.96 7.19
CA VAL A 833 -0.15 -22.26 5.92
C VAL A 833 0.36 -20.84 6.14
N PHE A 834 -0.23 -20.08 7.07
CA PHE A 834 0.26 -18.74 7.45
C PHE A 834 1.70 -18.79 7.97
N LYS A 835 2.03 -19.77 8.83
CA LYS A 835 3.41 -19.93 9.32
C LYS A 835 4.40 -20.21 8.19
N LYS A 836 4.02 -21.08 7.24
CA LYS A 836 4.83 -21.38 6.04
C LYS A 836 5.01 -20.15 5.15
N TYR A 837 3.96 -19.35 4.97
CA TYR A 837 4.06 -18.06 4.28
C TYR A 837 5.09 -17.15 4.97
N ASP A 838 5.03 -16.99 6.30
CA ASP A 838 5.96 -16.13 7.05
C ASP A 838 7.42 -16.59 6.97
N GLU A 839 7.66 -17.88 6.74
CA GLU A 839 9.00 -18.44 6.49
C GLU A 839 9.42 -18.23 5.02
N LEU A 840 8.51 -18.47 4.07
CA LEU A 840 8.73 -18.24 2.64
C LEU A 840 9.01 -16.76 2.32
N GLU A 841 8.30 -15.81 2.94
CA GLU A 841 8.53 -14.37 2.74
C GLU A 841 9.97 -13.98 3.10
N LYS A 842 10.54 -14.58 4.16
CA LYS A 842 11.94 -14.33 4.57
C LYS A 842 12.92 -14.88 3.55
N LEU A 843 12.71 -16.13 3.11
CA LEU A 843 13.53 -16.76 2.06
C LEU A 843 13.45 -15.98 0.75
N TRP A 844 12.26 -15.49 0.40
CA TRP A 844 12.04 -14.67 -0.78
C TRP A 844 12.82 -13.34 -0.70
N CYS A 845 12.81 -12.65 0.45
CA CYS A 845 13.66 -11.47 0.67
C CYS A 845 15.15 -11.79 0.54
N ASP A 846 15.61 -12.91 1.09
CA ASP A 846 16.99 -13.38 0.99
C ASP A 846 17.39 -13.71 -0.47
N ALA A 847 16.49 -14.34 -1.23
CA ALA A 847 16.68 -14.63 -2.66
C ALA A 847 16.83 -13.34 -3.47
N SER A 848 15.99 -12.34 -3.20
CA SER A 848 16.05 -11.03 -3.84
C SER A 848 17.35 -10.28 -3.53
N HIS A 849 17.86 -10.38 -2.30
CA HIS A 849 19.17 -9.83 -1.95
C HIS A 849 20.31 -10.51 -2.74
N CYS A 850 20.26 -11.83 -2.88
CA CYS A 850 21.21 -12.58 -3.70
C CYS A 850 21.13 -12.19 -5.19
N HIS A 851 19.93 -12.12 -5.76
CA HIS A 851 19.73 -11.70 -7.14
C HIS A 851 20.25 -10.28 -7.38
N THR A 852 19.98 -9.36 -6.47
CA THR A 852 20.44 -7.97 -6.61
C THR A 852 21.96 -7.85 -6.50
N SER A 853 22.58 -8.64 -5.62
CA SER A 853 24.05 -8.74 -5.54
C SER A 853 24.67 -9.24 -6.85
N LEU A 854 24.07 -10.24 -7.49
CA LEU A 854 24.58 -10.78 -8.76
C LEU A 854 24.22 -9.88 -9.96
N SER A 855 23.13 -9.13 -9.88
CA SER A 855 22.80 -8.07 -10.84
C SER A 855 23.79 -6.91 -10.78
N MET A 856 24.24 -6.54 -9.57
CA MET A 856 25.33 -5.57 -9.40
C MET A 856 26.62 -6.07 -10.04
N PHE A 857 27.03 -7.32 -9.76
CA PHE A 857 28.20 -7.93 -10.41
C PHE A 857 28.13 -7.77 -11.94
N SER A 858 27.01 -8.18 -12.54
CA SER A 858 26.80 -8.05 -13.98
C SER A 858 26.89 -6.59 -14.44
N SER A 859 26.14 -5.67 -13.82
CA SER A 859 26.11 -4.24 -14.21
C SER A 859 27.49 -3.58 -14.11
N PHE A 860 28.28 -3.97 -13.12
CA PHE A 860 29.62 -3.42 -12.90
C PHE A 860 30.64 -3.85 -13.94
N THR A 861 30.68 -5.15 -14.28
CA THR A 861 31.60 -5.63 -15.34
C THR A 861 31.24 -5.03 -16.69
N TYR A 862 29.96 -4.73 -16.92
CA TYR A 862 29.51 -3.98 -18.08
C TYR A 862 30.05 -2.56 -18.13
N VAL A 863 29.89 -1.78 -17.07
CA VAL A 863 30.46 -0.42 -17.00
C VAL A 863 31.97 -0.45 -17.28
N LEU A 864 32.71 -1.41 -16.70
CA LEU A 864 34.14 -1.57 -16.96
C LEU A 864 34.47 -1.91 -18.42
N CYS A 865 33.70 -2.80 -19.07
CA CYS A 865 33.87 -3.09 -20.49
C CYS A 865 33.63 -1.84 -21.32
N GLY A 866 32.56 -1.11 -21.05
CA GLY A 866 32.26 0.12 -21.78
C GLY A 866 33.36 1.19 -21.60
N MET A 867 33.88 1.39 -20.38
CA MET A 867 35.03 2.28 -20.15
C MET A 867 36.25 1.82 -20.97
N LEU A 868 36.47 0.51 -21.07
CA LEU A 868 37.55 -0.07 -21.87
C LEU A 868 37.26 -0.04 -23.38
N ILE A 869 36.03 0.12 -23.85
CA ILE A 869 35.67 0.32 -25.27
C ILE A 869 35.76 1.80 -25.65
N ARG A 870 35.47 2.70 -24.71
CA ARG A 870 35.52 4.15 -24.90
C ARG A 870 36.92 4.73 -24.70
N GLY A 871 37.72 4.16 -23.80
CA GLY A 871 39.08 4.63 -23.53
C GLY A 871 39.10 5.91 -22.69
N SER A 872 39.84 6.93 -23.13
CA SER A 872 39.95 8.23 -22.45
C SER A 872 38.91 9.26 -22.91
N ASP A 873 38.03 8.89 -23.84
CA ASP A 873 36.98 9.77 -24.31
C ASP A 873 35.92 9.96 -23.21
N ASN A 874 35.69 11.20 -22.79
CA ASN A 874 34.68 11.58 -21.80
C ASN A 874 33.48 12.32 -22.42
N GLY A 875 33.39 12.40 -23.76
CA GLY A 875 32.27 13.01 -24.50
C GLY A 875 30.99 12.16 -24.55
N PRO A 876 29.90 12.62 -25.18
CA PRO A 876 28.68 11.82 -25.37
C PRO A 876 28.98 10.46 -26.02
N LEU A 877 28.22 9.42 -25.67
CA LEU A 877 28.40 8.11 -26.30
C LEU A 877 28.12 8.22 -27.80
N SER A 878 29.11 7.86 -28.62
CA SER A 878 28.91 7.74 -30.07
C SER A 878 28.10 6.48 -30.39
N ASN A 879 27.44 6.46 -31.55
CA ASN A 879 26.76 5.25 -32.05
C ASN A 879 27.74 4.06 -32.18
N ASP A 880 29.01 4.32 -32.48
CA ASP A 880 30.04 3.28 -32.53
C ASP A 880 30.34 2.74 -31.13
N ASN A 881 30.37 3.58 -30.10
CA ASN A 881 30.50 3.09 -28.72
C ASN A 881 29.31 2.22 -28.33
N ILE A 882 28.08 2.63 -28.66
CA ILE A 882 26.86 1.88 -28.35
C ILE A 882 26.83 0.55 -29.12
N SER A 883 27.22 0.56 -30.40
CA SER A 883 27.31 -0.63 -31.26
C SER A 883 28.40 -1.59 -30.77
N ASP A 884 29.61 -1.10 -30.46
CA ASP A 884 30.69 -1.93 -29.90
C ASP A 884 30.33 -2.50 -28.54
N PHE A 885 29.67 -1.70 -27.71
CA PHE A 885 29.12 -2.14 -26.44
C PHE A 885 28.08 -3.23 -26.68
N ALA A 886 27.09 -3.02 -27.54
CA ALA A 886 26.11 -4.05 -27.91
C ALA A 886 26.76 -5.32 -28.47
N ASN A 887 27.84 -5.22 -29.26
CA ASN A 887 28.58 -6.37 -29.79
C ASN A 887 29.24 -7.20 -28.70
N VAL A 888 29.88 -6.57 -27.71
CA VAL A 888 30.42 -7.26 -26.52
C VAL A 888 29.31 -8.02 -25.76
N PHE A 889 28.07 -7.53 -25.82
CA PHE A 889 26.93 -8.16 -25.12
C PHE A 889 26.27 -9.26 -25.95
N SER A 890 26.39 -9.20 -27.28
CA SER A 890 25.68 -10.05 -28.23
C SER A 890 26.36 -11.40 -28.48
N ASN A 891 27.62 -11.51 -28.09
CA ASN A 891 28.46 -12.68 -28.34
C ASN A 891 28.89 -13.29 -27.00
N ASN A 892 27.95 -13.85 -26.24
CA ASN A 892 28.32 -14.55 -25.02
C ASN A 892 29.16 -15.79 -25.35
N SER A 893 30.47 -15.67 -25.16
CA SER A 893 31.46 -16.73 -25.41
C SER A 893 31.24 -18.03 -24.61
N ARG A 894 30.34 -18.03 -23.61
CA ARG A 894 30.10 -19.16 -22.70
C ARG A 894 28.85 -19.98 -23.00
N GLY A 895 27.85 -19.42 -23.69
CA GLY A 895 26.58 -20.11 -23.97
C GLY A 895 25.81 -20.60 -22.74
N ASP A 896 26.01 -20.00 -21.56
CA ASP A 896 25.50 -20.48 -20.26
C ASP A 896 24.32 -19.67 -19.70
N VAL A 897 23.55 -19.01 -20.58
CA VAL A 897 22.38 -18.20 -20.22
C VAL A 897 21.14 -19.08 -20.10
N ILE A 898 20.66 -19.33 -18.88
CA ILE A 898 19.47 -20.16 -18.62
C ILE A 898 18.21 -19.70 -19.35
N SER A 899 18.07 -18.40 -19.60
CA SER A 899 16.93 -17.83 -20.32
C SER A 899 16.92 -18.22 -21.82
N ALA A 900 18.09 -18.50 -22.41
CA ALA A 900 18.21 -19.04 -23.76
C ALA A 900 17.90 -20.55 -23.82
N ASP A 901 17.92 -21.24 -22.68
CA ASP A 901 17.57 -22.67 -22.60
C ASP A 901 16.09 -22.93 -22.84
N VAL A 902 15.20 -21.95 -22.58
CA VAL A 902 13.75 -22.08 -22.85
C VAL A 902 13.49 -22.39 -24.33
N PRO A 903 13.79 -21.49 -25.28
CA PRO A 903 13.51 -21.75 -26.69
C PRO A 903 14.36 -22.90 -27.26
N ASN A 904 15.55 -23.17 -26.74
CA ASN A 904 16.36 -24.34 -27.12
C ASN A 904 15.73 -25.67 -26.68
N SER A 905 15.20 -25.74 -25.46
CA SER A 905 14.48 -26.91 -24.95
C SER A 905 13.17 -27.13 -25.69
N LEU A 906 12.45 -26.07 -26.04
CA LEU A 906 11.24 -26.16 -26.88
C LEU A 906 11.54 -26.65 -28.29
N LYS A 907 12.62 -26.15 -28.92
CA LYS A 907 13.08 -26.62 -30.22
C LYS A 907 13.47 -28.10 -30.18
N LYS A 908 14.16 -28.51 -29.12
CA LYS A 908 14.52 -29.92 -28.90
C LYS A 908 13.28 -30.78 -28.74
N LEU A 909 12.30 -30.35 -27.95
CA LEU A 909 11.01 -31.02 -27.81
C LEU A 909 10.28 -31.14 -29.16
N ALA A 910 10.16 -30.05 -29.91
CA ALA A 910 9.53 -30.05 -31.25
C ALA A 910 10.25 -31.00 -32.22
N LYS A 911 11.59 -31.03 -32.18
CA LYS A 911 12.38 -31.98 -32.97
C LYS A 911 12.09 -33.43 -32.58
N THR A 912 12.05 -33.74 -31.28
CA THR A 912 11.72 -35.08 -30.79
C THR A 912 10.31 -35.50 -31.19
N ILE A 913 9.33 -34.58 -31.16
CA ILE A 913 7.96 -34.83 -31.64
C ILE A 913 7.95 -35.22 -33.14
N ARG A 914 8.75 -34.55 -33.99
CA ARG A 914 8.92 -34.94 -35.40
C ARG A 914 9.60 -36.30 -35.56
N GLU A 915 10.66 -36.56 -34.81
CA GLU A 915 11.39 -37.83 -34.85
C GLU A 915 10.52 -39.02 -34.43
N GLU A 916 9.56 -38.79 -33.54
CA GLU A 916 8.55 -39.79 -33.13
C GLU A 916 7.34 -39.86 -34.07
N SER A 917 7.28 -39.04 -35.14
CA SER A 917 6.20 -39.00 -36.14
C SER A 917 4.80 -38.74 -35.56
N ILE A 918 4.73 -37.99 -34.46
CA ILE A 918 3.49 -37.60 -33.77
C ILE A 918 3.09 -36.14 -34.02
N ASP A 919 3.85 -35.41 -34.84
CA ASP A 919 3.65 -34.01 -35.16
C ASP A 919 2.26 -33.72 -35.76
N LYS A 920 1.77 -34.59 -36.65
CA LYS A 920 0.43 -34.44 -37.25
C LYS A 920 -0.69 -34.61 -36.22
N GLU A 921 -0.56 -35.60 -35.35
CA GLU A 921 -1.52 -35.87 -34.27
C GLU A 921 -1.53 -34.73 -33.25
N PHE A 922 -0.34 -34.31 -32.81
CA PHE A 922 -0.14 -33.20 -31.88
C PHE A 922 -0.71 -31.88 -32.42
N CYS A 923 -0.48 -31.56 -33.69
CA CYS A 923 -0.98 -30.35 -34.32
C CYS A 923 -2.50 -30.38 -34.57
N ALA A 924 -3.09 -31.57 -34.76
CA ALA A 924 -4.53 -31.72 -34.99
C ALA A 924 -5.35 -31.71 -33.69
N ALA A 925 -4.74 -32.03 -32.54
CA ALA A 925 -5.41 -32.01 -31.24
C ALA A 925 -5.70 -30.58 -30.76
N GLU A 926 -6.80 -30.39 -30.04
CA GLU A 926 -7.09 -29.17 -29.29
C GLU A 926 -6.00 -28.89 -28.24
N ASP A 927 -5.81 -27.63 -27.84
CA ASP A 927 -4.66 -27.25 -26.99
C ASP A 927 -4.61 -28.01 -25.65
N ASP A 928 -5.76 -28.16 -24.98
CA ASP A 928 -5.88 -28.92 -23.72
C ASP A 928 -5.62 -30.44 -23.87
N GLU A 929 -5.66 -30.96 -25.10
CA GLU A 929 -5.49 -32.39 -25.40
C GLU A 929 -4.15 -32.71 -26.07
N ALA A 930 -3.49 -31.72 -26.68
CA ALA A 930 -2.26 -31.91 -27.44
C ALA A 930 -1.17 -32.56 -26.59
N LEU A 931 -1.00 -32.16 -25.32
CA LEU A 931 -0.02 -32.78 -24.43
C LEU A 931 -0.36 -34.23 -24.07
N LYS A 932 -1.64 -34.64 -24.13
CA LYS A 932 -2.05 -36.03 -23.85
C LYS A 932 -1.57 -36.99 -24.95
N THR A 933 -1.31 -36.50 -26.16
CA THR A 933 -0.74 -37.30 -27.27
C THR A 933 0.70 -37.76 -26.97
N LEU A 934 1.38 -37.07 -26.04
CA LEU A 934 2.71 -37.41 -25.54
C LEU A 934 2.62 -38.49 -24.45
N GLU A 935 2.32 -39.73 -24.87
CA GLU A 935 2.21 -40.90 -23.98
C GLU A 935 3.44 -41.09 -23.07
N ASN A 936 3.20 -41.59 -21.85
CA ASN A 936 4.26 -41.97 -20.93
C ASN A 936 5.16 -43.06 -21.55
N GLY A 937 6.46 -42.77 -21.69
CA GLY A 937 7.46 -43.65 -22.29
C GLY A 937 8.02 -43.16 -23.64
N LYS A 938 7.35 -42.20 -24.29
CA LYS A 938 7.90 -41.46 -25.43
C LYS A 938 9.01 -40.51 -24.96
N LYS A 939 10.05 -40.32 -25.78
CA LYS A 939 11.13 -39.35 -25.52
C LYS A 939 10.59 -37.92 -25.47
N SER A 940 9.56 -37.60 -26.25
CA SER A 940 8.90 -36.30 -26.19
C SER A 940 8.26 -36.03 -24.82
N SER A 941 7.66 -37.05 -24.20
CA SER A 941 7.10 -36.96 -22.84
C SER A 941 8.20 -36.70 -21.79
N ASP A 942 9.36 -37.35 -21.93
CA ASP A 942 10.51 -37.11 -21.04
C ASP A 942 11.09 -35.70 -21.23
N GLU A 943 11.17 -35.21 -22.47
CA GLU A 943 11.65 -33.86 -22.76
C GLU A 943 10.69 -32.78 -22.27
N LEU A 944 9.36 -33.01 -22.35
CA LEU A 944 8.37 -32.13 -21.75
C LEU A 944 8.50 -32.10 -20.22
N ARG A 945 8.62 -33.25 -19.57
CA ARG A 945 8.82 -33.32 -18.10
C ARG A 945 10.08 -32.58 -17.68
N ARG A 946 11.17 -32.73 -18.42
CA ARG A 946 12.41 -31.99 -18.21
C ARG A 946 12.23 -30.47 -18.39
N PHE A 947 11.50 -30.04 -19.41
CA PHE A 947 11.20 -28.63 -19.63
C PHE A 947 10.42 -28.04 -18.44
N LEU A 948 9.36 -28.72 -17.99
CA LEU A 948 8.56 -28.28 -16.85
C LEU A 948 9.35 -28.30 -15.54
N GLU A 949 10.26 -29.25 -15.34
CA GLU A 949 11.14 -29.26 -14.16
C GLU A 949 12.10 -28.06 -14.13
N LEU A 950 12.63 -27.66 -15.29
CA LEU A 950 13.60 -26.56 -15.39
C LEU A 950 12.96 -25.18 -15.47
N HIS A 951 11.79 -25.07 -16.12
CA HIS A 951 11.17 -23.80 -16.50
C HIS A 951 9.69 -23.68 -16.12
N GLY A 952 9.07 -24.73 -15.58
CA GLY A 952 7.62 -24.76 -15.30
C GLY A 952 7.15 -23.68 -14.32
N HIS A 953 7.98 -23.27 -13.36
CA HIS A 953 7.70 -22.18 -12.40
C HIS A 953 7.68 -20.78 -13.03
N ARG A 954 8.05 -20.65 -14.31
CA ARG A 954 8.07 -19.39 -15.06
C ARG A 954 6.73 -19.15 -15.75
N GLY A 955 6.47 -17.92 -16.16
CA GLY A 955 5.22 -17.51 -16.80
C GLY A 955 5.15 -16.00 -17.02
N PRO A 956 4.06 -15.47 -17.61
CA PRO A 956 3.87 -14.04 -17.73
C PRO A 956 3.81 -13.42 -16.35
N LYS A 957 4.35 -12.20 -16.19
CA LYS A 957 4.40 -11.53 -14.88
C LYS A 957 5.09 -12.40 -13.81
N GLU A 958 6.20 -13.06 -14.14
CA GLU A 958 6.82 -14.13 -13.33
C GLU A 958 7.10 -13.79 -11.85
N LEU A 959 7.27 -12.50 -11.51
CA LEU A 959 7.46 -12.02 -10.13
C LEU A 959 6.15 -11.73 -9.36
N TYR A 960 5.00 -11.74 -10.03
CA TYR A 960 3.70 -11.54 -9.39
C TYR A 960 3.24 -12.84 -8.73
N LEU A 961 2.63 -12.72 -7.56
CA LEU A 961 2.05 -13.82 -6.80
C LEU A 961 0.73 -14.30 -7.40
N ASP A 962 0.03 -13.45 -8.16
CA ASP A 962 -1.21 -13.85 -8.86
C ASP A 962 -0.97 -14.57 -10.20
N ALA A 963 0.24 -14.50 -10.76
CA ALA A 963 0.57 -14.96 -12.11
C ALA A 963 0.42 -16.48 -12.31
N THR A 964 -0.16 -16.88 -13.43
CA THR A 964 -0.20 -18.27 -13.89
C THR A 964 1.14 -18.68 -14.51
N THR A 965 1.63 -19.87 -14.18
CA THR A 965 2.90 -20.40 -14.70
C THR A 965 2.71 -21.47 -15.76
N TRP A 966 3.76 -21.82 -16.50
CA TRP A 966 3.69 -22.87 -17.52
C TRP A 966 3.38 -24.28 -16.98
N GLU A 967 3.72 -24.58 -15.72
CA GLU A 967 3.27 -25.83 -15.08
C GLU A 967 1.77 -25.83 -14.74
N GLU A 968 1.13 -24.66 -14.71
CA GLU A 968 -0.29 -24.50 -14.33
C GLU A 968 -1.18 -24.34 -15.57
N ASP A 969 -0.72 -23.58 -16.56
CA ASP A 969 -1.36 -23.40 -17.87
C ASP A 969 -0.35 -23.64 -18.98
N THR A 970 -0.57 -24.74 -19.69
CA THR A 970 0.30 -25.18 -20.79
C THR A 970 -0.20 -24.75 -22.16
N ASN A 971 -1.30 -24.00 -22.27
CA ASN A 971 -1.88 -23.63 -23.57
C ASN A 971 -0.91 -22.81 -24.42
N LEU A 972 -0.25 -21.82 -23.82
CA LEU A 972 0.78 -21.04 -24.52
C LEU A 972 1.97 -21.90 -24.97
N LEU A 973 2.33 -22.91 -24.17
CA LEU A 973 3.40 -23.86 -24.47
C LEU A 973 3.03 -24.72 -25.69
N VAL A 974 1.81 -25.28 -25.71
CA VAL A 974 1.28 -26.09 -26.80
C VAL A 974 1.24 -25.30 -28.11
N HIS A 975 0.68 -24.09 -28.08
CA HIS A 975 0.58 -23.22 -29.26
C HIS A 975 1.95 -22.90 -29.86
N THR A 976 2.95 -22.67 -29.00
CA THR A 976 4.32 -22.45 -29.46
C THR A 976 4.89 -23.71 -30.12
N ILE A 977 4.74 -24.87 -29.50
CA ILE A 977 5.25 -26.14 -30.05
C ILE A 977 4.64 -26.38 -31.43
N LYS A 978 3.32 -26.18 -31.60
CA LYS A 978 2.63 -26.27 -32.90
C LYS A 978 3.24 -25.33 -33.93
N SER A 979 3.49 -24.07 -33.54
CA SER A 979 4.11 -23.07 -34.43
C SER A 979 5.56 -23.45 -34.82
N MET A 980 6.34 -23.98 -33.88
CA MET A 980 7.70 -24.47 -34.15
C MET A 980 7.70 -25.68 -35.08
N LEU A 981 6.73 -26.60 -34.93
CA LEU A 981 6.58 -27.76 -35.80
C LEU A 981 6.33 -27.35 -37.26
N ALA A 982 5.68 -26.21 -37.51
CA ALA A 982 5.45 -25.67 -38.85
C ALA A 982 6.68 -24.98 -39.50
N CYS A 983 7.72 -24.62 -38.74
CA CYS A 983 8.91 -23.92 -39.26
C CYS A 983 10.04 -24.86 -39.70
N PRO A 984 10.77 -24.56 -40.79
CA PRO A 984 12.07 -25.17 -41.08
C PRO A 984 13.06 -24.96 -39.92
N GLU A 985 13.99 -25.91 -39.71
CA GLU A 985 15.04 -25.73 -38.69
C GLU A 985 15.90 -24.50 -39.01
N THR A 986 15.89 -23.50 -38.12
CA THR A 986 16.82 -22.36 -38.16
C THR A 986 18.21 -22.78 -37.67
N SER A 987 19.27 -22.28 -38.29
CA SER A 987 20.64 -22.42 -37.80
C SER A 987 20.83 -21.55 -36.55
N GLY A 988 21.34 -22.14 -35.46
CA GLY A 988 21.79 -21.37 -34.31
C GLY A 988 23.05 -20.55 -34.65
N LYS A 989 23.28 -19.47 -33.90
CA LYS A 989 24.47 -18.64 -34.03
C LYS A 989 25.72 -19.38 -33.55
N THR A 990 26.84 -19.19 -34.24
CA THR A 990 28.15 -19.70 -33.80
C THR A 990 28.67 -18.84 -32.64
N ILE A 991 29.10 -19.48 -31.55
CA ILE A 991 29.72 -18.79 -30.41
C ILE A 991 31.07 -18.21 -30.85
N GLU A 992 31.22 -16.89 -30.81
CA GLU A 992 32.49 -16.20 -31.04
C GLU A 992 33.39 -16.25 -29.80
N ASN A 993 34.70 -16.40 -30.01
CA ASN A 993 35.67 -16.30 -28.91
C ASN A 993 35.90 -14.81 -28.55
N GLU A 994 36.42 -14.53 -27.35
CA GLU A 994 36.68 -13.17 -26.89
C GLU A 994 37.65 -12.39 -27.79
N ASP A 995 38.55 -13.07 -28.52
CA ASP A 995 39.43 -12.41 -29.49
C ASP A 995 38.64 -11.92 -30.71
N ASP A 996 37.75 -12.75 -31.25
CA ASP A 996 36.90 -12.42 -32.42
C ASP A 996 35.99 -11.24 -32.10
N ILE A 997 35.39 -11.24 -30.90
CA ILE A 997 34.55 -10.13 -30.42
C ILE A 997 35.33 -8.82 -30.43
N ILE A 998 36.57 -8.81 -29.92
CA ILE A 998 37.38 -7.60 -29.84
C ILE A 998 37.84 -7.14 -31.23
N ASP A 999 38.17 -8.08 -32.11
CA ASP A 999 38.62 -7.80 -33.48
C ASP A 999 37.51 -7.16 -34.33
N ASN A 1000 36.25 -7.48 -34.02
CA ASN A 1000 35.07 -6.91 -34.66
C ASN A 1000 34.66 -5.53 -34.11
N LEU A 1001 35.32 -5.01 -33.06
CA LEU A 1001 35.00 -3.69 -32.50
C LEU A 1001 35.52 -2.55 -33.37
N LYS A 1002 34.67 -1.55 -33.61
CA LYS A 1002 34.96 -0.32 -34.36
C LYS A 1002 35.99 0.57 -33.66
N CYS A 1003 35.94 0.66 -32.32
CA CYS A 1003 36.84 1.48 -31.49
C CYS A 1003 38.26 0.88 -31.32
N LYS A 1004 38.51 -0.33 -31.84
CA LYS A 1004 39.81 -1.02 -31.93
C LYS A 1004 40.75 -0.82 -30.72
N PRO A 1005 40.40 -1.31 -29.52
CA PRO A 1005 41.26 -1.22 -28.34
C PRO A 1005 42.58 -2.00 -28.51
N THR A 1006 43.71 -1.40 -28.16
CA THR A 1006 45.06 -1.98 -28.34
C THR A 1006 45.84 -2.14 -27.02
N GLY A 1007 46.94 -2.92 -27.04
CA GLY A 1007 47.88 -3.03 -25.92
C GLY A 1007 47.27 -3.57 -24.62
N ILE A 1008 47.53 -2.91 -23.49
CA ILE A 1008 47.01 -3.31 -22.17
C ILE A 1008 45.48 -3.23 -22.09
N ARG A 1009 44.89 -2.28 -22.83
CA ARG A 1009 43.44 -2.07 -22.90
C ARG A 1009 42.75 -3.27 -23.57
N ARG A 1010 43.32 -3.81 -24.65
CA ARG A 1010 42.86 -5.07 -25.26
C ARG A 1010 42.89 -6.24 -24.26
N ARG A 1011 44.01 -6.40 -23.53
CA ARG A 1011 44.16 -7.49 -22.55
C ARG A 1011 43.16 -7.39 -21.40
N LEU A 1012 42.95 -6.18 -20.87
CA LEU A 1012 41.94 -5.93 -19.83
C LEU A 1012 40.53 -6.15 -20.36
N LEU A 1013 40.23 -5.67 -21.57
CA LEU A 1013 38.92 -5.84 -22.19
C LEU A 1013 38.60 -7.34 -22.36
N LYS A 1014 39.53 -8.13 -22.93
CA LYS A 1014 39.37 -9.59 -23.05
C LYS A 1014 39.01 -10.25 -21.72
N TYR A 1015 39.74 -9.88 -20.67
CA TYR A 1015 39.49 -10.41 -19.33
C TYR A 1015 38.09 -10.01 -18.79
N PHE A 1016 37.70 -8.75 -18.94
CA PHE A 1016 36.41 -8.26 -18.46
C PHE A 1016 35.22 -8.71 -19.32
N ILE A 1017 35.40 -9.02 -20.61
CA ILE A 1017 34.40 -9.70 -21.43
C ILE A 1017 34.07 -11.06 -20.78
N GLY A 1018 35.09 -11.86 -20.46
CA GLY A 1018 34.88 -13.14 -19.77
C GLY A 1018 34.20 -13.00 -18.39
N GLN A 1019 34.50 -11.94 -17.62
CA GLN A 1019 33.80 -11.66 -16.36
C GLN A 1019 32.38 -11.13 -16.58
N THR A 1020 32.13 -10.42 -17.67
CA THR A 1020 30.83 -9.91 -18.07
C THR A 1020 29.88 -11.05 -18.39
N HIS A 1021 30.30 -11.98 -19.26
CA HIS A 1021 29.55 -13.18 -19.58
C HIS A 1021 29.24 -14.02 -18.33
N ARG A 1022 30.24 -14.19 -17.44
CA ARG A 1022 30.03 -14.83 -16.14
C ARG A 1022 29.00 -14.10 -15.27
N GLY A 1023 29.05 -12.76 -15.23
CA GLY A 1023 28.13 -11.92 -14.48
C GLY A 1023 26.69 -12.08 -14.94
N VAL A 1024 26.46 -12.08 -16.25
CA VAL A 1024 25.15 -12.31 -16.87
C VAL A 1024 24.60 -13.69 -16.51
N SER A 1025 25.39 -14.73 -16.73
CA SER A 1025 25.03 -16.11 -16.36
C SER A 1025 24.63 -16.23 -14.89
N PHE A 1026 25.36 -15.55 -14.00
CA PHE A 1026 25.08 -15.57 -12.57
C PHE A 1026 23.80 -14.79 -12.24
N ARG A 1027 23.59 -13.62 -12.86
CA ARG A 1027 22.37 -12.83 -12.72
C ARG A 1027 21.15 -13.61 -13.17
N GLU A 1028 21.20 -14.24 -14.33
CA GLU A 1028 20.10 -15.03 -14.91
C GLU A 1028 19.82 -16.29 -14.10
N THR A 1029 20.86 -16.99 -13.62
CA THR A 1029 20.70 -18.10 -12.67
C THR A 1029 20.02 -17.62 -11.39
N ALA A 1030 20.43 -16.48 -10.86
CA ALA A 1030 19.83 -15.94 -9.64
C ALA A 1030 18.38 -15.50 -9.86
N LYS A 1031 18.08 -14.91 -11.02
CA LYS A 1031 16.72 -14.57 -11.43
C LYS A 1031 15.84 -15.81 -11.49
N ASN A 1032 16.33 -16.92 -12.06
CA ASN A 1032 15.62 -18.20 -12.08
C ASN A 1032 15.21 -18.68 -10.69
N HIS A 1033 16.16 -18.71 -9.74
CA HIS A 1033 15.88 -19.15 -8.38
C HIS A 1033 14.99 -18.16 -7.60
N LEU A 1034 15.11 -16.86 -7.87
CA LEU A 1034 14.19 -15.86 -7.34
C LEU A 1034 12.76 -16.11 -7.82
N VAL A 1035 12.56 -16.35 -9.12
CA VAL A 1035 11.24 -16.65 -9.70
C VAL A 1035 10.69 -17.96 -9.11
N SER A 1036 11.51 -18.99 -8.97
CA SER A 1036 11.12 -20.26 -8.33
C SER A 1036 10.74 -20.09 -6.85
N THR A 1037 11.49 -19.26 -6.11
CA THR A 1037 11.14 -18.90 -4.72
C THR A 1037 9.84 -18.11 -4.67
N THR A 1038 9.64 -17.19 -5.61
CA THR A 1038 8.38 -16.42 -5.78
C THR A 1038 7.21 -17.36 -6.06
N HIS A 1039 7.43 -18.39 -6.89
CA HIS A 1039 6.43 -19.40 -7.18
C HIS A 1039 6.06 -20.24 -5.94
N SER A 1040 7.03 -20.55 -5.08
CA SER A 1040 6.77 -21.21 -3.79
C SER A 1040 5.90 -20.34 -2.87
N LEU A 1041 6.18 -19.03 -2.83
CA LEU A 1041 5.36 -18.05 -2.10
C LEU A 1041 3.95 -17.90 -2.70
N ARG A 1042 3.84 -17.84 -4.03
CA ARG A 1042 2.58 -17.83 -4.79
C ARG A 1042 1.68 -19.01 -4.42
N LYS A 1043 2.23 -20.23 -4.39
CA LYS A 1043 1.50 -21.43 -3.95
C LYS A 1043 0.98 -21.29 -2.52
N ALA A 1044 1.75 -20.68 -1.62
CA ALA A 1044 1.30 -20.42 -0.27
C ALA A 1044 0.15 -19.40 -0.20
N CYS A 1045 0.24 -18.29 -0.93
CA CYS A 1045 -0.84 -17.29 -1.01
C CYS A 1045 -2.15 -17.89 -1.58
N ARG A 1046 -2.04 -18.68 -2.65
CA ARG A 1046 -3.20 -19.38 -3.23
C ARG A 1046 -3.81 -20.40 -2.27
N MET A 1047 -2.97 -21.13 -1.52
CA MET A 1047 -3.44 -22.03 -0.47
C MET A 1047 -4.19 -21.29 0.64
N VAL A 1048 -3.74 -20.11 1.05
CA VAL A 1048 -4.50 -19.25 1.99
C VAL A 1048 -5.86 -18.90 1.41
N GLY A 1049 -5.93 -18.43 0.15
CA GLY A 1049 -7.19 -18.13 -0.53
C GLY A 1049 -8.14 -19.31 -0.59
N LYS A 1050 -7.64 -20.48 -1.02
CA LYS A 1050 -8.40 -21.74 -1.05
C LYS A 1050 -8.93 -22.12 0.33
N LYS A 1051 -8.09 -22.10 1.36
CA LYS A 1051 -8.49 -22.49 2.73
C LYS A 1051 -9.53 -21.54 3.33
N LEU A 1052 -9.45 -20.23 3.04
CA LEU A 1052 -10.46 -19.27 3.48
C LEU A 1052 -11.77 -19.37 2.69
N TYR A 1053 -11.71 -19.70 1.41
CA TYR A 1053 -12.89 -20.03 0.61
C TYR A 1053 -13.57 -21.32 1.09
N GLU A 1054 -12.80 -22.39 1.36
CA GLU A 1054 -13.30 -23.65 1.94
C GLU A 1054 -14.01 -23.43 3.29
N LYS A 1055 -13.54 -22.46 4.10
CA LYS A 1055 -14.19 -22.03 5.35
C LYS A 1055 -15.42 -21.13 5.15
N GLY A 1056 -15.70 -20.68 3.92
CA GLY A 1056 -16.81 -19.77 3.60
C GLY A 1056 -16.56 -18.32 4.05
N TYR A 1057 -15.29 -17.93 4.19
CA TYR A 1057 -14.88 -16.57 4.60
C TYR A 1057 -14.62 -15.68 3.37
N LEU A 1058 -14.38 -16.29 2.21
CA LEU A 1058 -14.28 -15.60 0.93
C LEU A 1058 -15.44 -16.06 0.02
N PRO A 1059 -16.07 -15.13 -0.72
CA PRO A 1059 -17.10 -15.46 -1.72
C PRO A 1059 -16.52 -16.04 -3.02
N ASP A 1060 -15.24 -15.75 -3.31
CA ASP A 1060 -14.53 -16.10 -4.53
C ASP A 1060 -13.12 -16.57 -4.13
N PRO A 1061 -12.68 -17.77 -4.58
CA PRO A 1061 -11.37 -18.33 -4.24
C PRO A 1061 -10.19 -17.51 -4.75
N ASN A 1062 -10.39 -16.52 -5.63
CA ASN A 1062 -9.37 -15.59 -6.12
C ASN A 1062 -9.44 -14.20 -5.49
N LEU A 1063 -10.43 -13.91 -4.63
CA LEU A 1063 -10.56 -12.60 -4.00
C LEU A 1063 -9.36 -12.26 -3.09
N TRP A 1064 -8.60 -13.25 -2.63
CA TRP A 1064 -7.39 -13.09 -1.81
C TRP A 1064 -6.37 -12.12 -2.42
N MET A 1065 -6.32 -11.97 -3.74
CA MET A 1065 -5.42 -11.05 -4.44
C MET A 1065 -5.68 -9.57 -4.05
N HIS A 1066 -6.89 -9.26 -3.60
CA HIS A 1066 -7.31 -7.93 -3.18
C HIS A 1066 -7.22 -7.68 -1.67
N PHE A 1067 -6.55 -8.58 -0.94
CA PHE A 1067 -6.18 -8.43 0.45
C PHE A 1067 -4.65 -8.36 0.60
N SER A 1068 -4.17 -7.64 1.62
CA SER A 1068 -2.83 -7.89 2.15
C SER A 1068 -2.82 -9.20 2.96
N MET A 1069 -1.64 -9.77 3.22
CA MET A 1069 -1.58 -10.97 4.06
C MET A 1069 -2.05 -10.68 5.49
N ASP A 1070 -1.78 -9.50 6.04
CA ASP A 1070 -2.28 -9.10 7.35
C ASP A 1070 -3.81 -9.03 7.39
N GLU A 1071 -4.45 -8.52 6.33
CA GLU A 1071 -5.90 -8.50 6.22
C GLU A 1071 -6.49 -9.92 6.09
N LEU A 1072 -5.79 -10.87 5.45
CA LEU A 1072 -6.23 -12.28 5.41
C LEU A 1072 -6.08 -12.97 6.78
N LYS A 1073 -5.02 -12.66 7.53
CA LYS A 1073 -4.87 -13.12 8.93
C LYS A 1073 -5.97 -12.55 9.82
N GLU A 1074 -6.29 -11.27 9.66
CA GLU A 1074 -7.39 -10.60 10.35
C GLU A 1074 -8.75 -11.18 9.95
N LEU A 1075 -8.99 -11.42 8.66
CA LEU A 1075 -10.20 -12.08 8.17
C LEU A 1075 -10.35 -13.48 8.77
N ASN A 1076 -9.26 -14.25 8.88
CA ASN A 1076 -9.30 -15.56 9.53
C ASN A 1076 -9.67 -15.47 11.03
N ALA A 1077 -9.22 -14.42 11.71
CA ALA A 1077 -9.49 -14.21 13.13
C ALA A 1077 -10.89 -13.64 13.41
N THR A 1078 -11.43 -12.80 12.51
CA THR A 1078 -12.62 -11.98 12.78
C THR A 1078 -13.82 -12.28 11.89
N ARG A 1079 -13.60 -12.90 10.71
CA ARG A 1079 -14.61 -13.03 9.64
C ARG A 1079 -15.21 -11.67 9.22
N SER A 1080 -14.44 -10.58 9.33
CA SER A 1080 -14.93 -9.22 9.08
C SER A 1080 -15.46 -9.02 7.65
N ALA A 1081 -16.73 -8.67 7.56
CA ALA A 1081 -17.39 -8.37 6.31
C ALA A 1081 -16.90 -7.04 5.70
N LYS A 1082 -16.41 -6.11 6.53
CA LYS A 1082 -15.79 -4.84 6.10
C LYS A 1082 -14.55 -5.10 5.26
N LEU A 1083 -13.73 -6.09 5.63
CA LEU A 1083 -12.55 -6.48 4.85
C LEU A 1083 -12.94 -7.08 3.50
N VAL A 1084 -13.97 -7.95 3.46
CA VAL A 1084 -14.47 -8.54 2.20
C VAL A 1084 -15.05 -7.47 1.28
N SER A 1085 -15.91 -6.59 1.81
CA SER A 1085 -16.49 -5.46 1.08
C SER A 1085 -15.40 -4.56 0.48
N ARG A 1086 -14.35 -4.28 1.26
CA ARG A 1086 -13.19 -3.49 0.80
C ARG A 1086 -12.42 -4.19 -0.31
N ALA A 1087 -12.18 -5.50 -0.21
CA ALA A 1087 -11.52 -6.27 -1.26
C ALA A 1087 -12.33 -6.30 -2.57
N ILE A 1088 -13.66 -6.43 -2.49
CA ILE A 1088 -14.56 -6.33 -3.64
C ILE A 1088 -14.45 -4.95 -4.30
N ARG A 1089 -14.47 -3.88 -3.51
CA ARG A 1089 -14.29 -2.51 -4.03
C ARG A 1089 -12.91 -2.32 -4.68
N ARG A 1090 -11.85 -2.91 -4.11
CA ARG A 1090 -10.50 -2.90 -4.72
C ARG A 1090 -10.48 -3.61 -6.07
N LYS A 1091 -11.18 -4.74 -6.21
CA LYS A 1091 -11.38 -5.47 -7.48
C LYS A 1091 -12.09 -4.58 -8.51
N GLN A 1092 -13.17 -3.92 -8.10
CA GLN A 1092 -13.96 -3.04 -8.98
C GLN A 1092 -13.17 -1.85 -9.54
N ILE A 1093 -12.24 -1.27 -8.76
CA ILE A 1093 -11.44 -0.13 -9.23
C ILE A 1093 -10.17 -0.53 -10.00
N SER A 1094 -9.78 -1.82 -10.03
CA SER A 1094 -8.55 -2.25 -10.70
C SER A 1094 -8.52 -1.90 -12.19
N SER A 1095 -9.66 -1.98 -12.88
CA SER A 1095 -9.78 -1.65 -14.31
C SER A 1095 -9.39 -0.21 -14.65
N LYS A 1096 -9.44 0.72 -13.69
CA LYS A 1096 -9.04 2.12 -13.89
C LYS A 1096 -7.53 2.30 -14.12
N PHE A 1097 -6.74 1.31 -13.72
CA PHE A 1097 -5.28 1.35 -13.82
C PHE A 1097 -4.75 0.55 -15.01
N GLU A 1098 -5.61 -0.24 -15.65
CA GLU A 1098 -5.24 -1.00 -16.85
C GLU A 1098 -4.99 -0.06 -18.02
N GLY A 1099 -3.93 -0.32 -18.78
CA GLY A 1099 -3.60 0.44 -20.00
C GLY A 1099 -2.98 1.83 -19.80
N LEU A 1100 -2.83 2.32 -18.56
CA LEU A 1100 -2.14 3.59 -18.28
C LEU A 1100 -0.71 3.58 -18.82
N GLN A 1101 -0.30 4.69 -19.44
CA GLN A 1101 1.05 4.88 -19.97
C GLN A 1101 1.78 5.96 -19.18
N PHE A 1102 3.08 5.77 -18.97
CA PHE A 1102 3.91 6.64 -18.14
C PHE A 1102 5.15 7.08 -18.92
N PRO A 1103 5.68 8.29 -18.64
CA PRO A 1103 6.92 8.72 -19.25
C PRO A 1103 8.09 7.83 -18.82
N LEU A 1104 9.13 7.80 -19.66
CA LEU A 1104 10.37 7.08 -19.33
C LEU A 1104 11.00 7.64 -18.05
N VAL A 1105 11.03 8.97 -17.90
CA VAL A 1105 11.52 9.69 -16.72
C VAL A 1105 10.51 10.75 -16.33
N SER A 1106 10.25 10.87 -15.03
CA SER A 1106 9.48 11.98 -14.44
C SER A 1106 10.32 12.72 -13.42
N HIS A 1107 10.23 14.06 -13.45
CA HIS A 1107 10.69 14.93 -12.38
C HIS A 1107 9.50 15.19 -11.45
N GLY A 1108 9.56 14.62 -10.26
CA GLY A 1108 8.49 14.62 -9.27
C GLY A 1108 7.57 13.42 -9.36
N TYR A 1109 6.31 13.62 -8.97
CA TYR A 1109 5.33 12.54 -8.96
C TYR A 1109 5.09 11.98 -10.37
N MET A 1110 4.96 10.66 -10.46
CA MET A 1110 4.77 9.96 -11.72
C MET A 1110 3.29 10.00 -12.13
N ASN A 1111 2.97 10.80 -13.13
CA ASN A 1111 1.62 10.91 -13.69
C ASN A 1111 1.50 10.15 -15.03
N PRO A 1112 0.32 9.60 -15.36
CA PRO A 1112 0.07 9.04 -16.68
C PRO A 1112 0.13 10.12 -17.77
N ILE A 1113 0.63 9.76 -18.95
CA ILE A 1113 0.62 10.63 -20.12
C ILE A 1113 -0.78 10.58 -20.74
N LYS A 1114 -1.36 11.74 -21.07
CA LYS A 1114 -2.50 11.81 -21.99
C LYS A 1114 -1.98 11.57 -23.40
N ILE A 1115 -2.33 10.43 -23.98
CA ILE A 1115 -2.04 10.18 -25.39
C ILE A 1115 -3.06 11.00 -26.18
N GLU A 1116 -2.62 12.13 -26.74
CA GLU A 1116 -3.37 12.75 -27.82
C GLU A 1116 -3.24 11.83 -29.03
N ILE A 1117 -4.35 11.20 -29.40
CA ILE A 1117 -4.46 10.41 -30.63
C ILE A 1117 -4.36 11.41 -31.78
N ALA A 1118 -3.16 11.71 -32.25
CA ALA A 1118 -3.03 12.22 -33.59
C ALA A 1118 -3.44 11.07 -34.50
N GLU A 1119 -4.64 11.14 -35.07
CA GLU A 1119 -5.05 10.35 -36.25
C GLU A 1119 -4.06 10.69 -37.37
N THR A 1120 -2.86 10.11 -37.30
CA THR A 1120 -1.91 10.15 -38.40
C THR A 1120 -2.31 9.01 -39.31
N ASP A 1121 -3.25 9.33 -40.19
CA ASP A 1121 -3.53 8.53 -41.38
C ASP A 1121 -2.21 8.18 -42.07
N ALA A 1122 -1.99 6.87 -42.23
CA ALA A 1122 -1.44 6.24 -43.42
C ALA A 1122 -0.24 6.88 -44.16
N ASN A 1123 0.71 7.56 -43.49
CA ASN A 1123 1.95 7.94 -44.17
C ASN A 1123 2.81 6.69 -44.43
N ILE A 1124 2.82 6.21 -45.67
CA ILE A 1124 3.91 5.41 -46.23
C ILE A 1124 5.21 6.19 -45.97
N GLY A 1125 6.26 5.53 -45.47
CA GLY A 1125 7.55 6.17 -45.16
C GLY A 1125 7.74 6.69 -43.73
N ILE A 1126 6.89 6.34 -42.76
CA ILE A 1126 7.23 6.53 -41.33
C ILE A 1126 8.51 5.76 -41.03
N ILE A 1127 9.52 6.46 -40.48
CA ILE A 1127 10.77 5.89 -40.00
C ILE A 1127 10.85 6.15 -38.50
N LEU A 1128 10.84 5.10 -37.69
CA LEU A 1128 11.14 5.20 -36.27
C LEU A 1128 12.58 4.74 -36.01
N ARG A 1129 13.18 5.29 -34.94
CA ARG A 1129 14.53 4.95 -34.49
C ARG A 1129 14.47 4.27 -33.13
N GLY A 1130 15.41 3.37 -32.88
CA GLY A 1130 15.66 2.78 -31.57
C GLY A 1130 17.10 2.35 -31.43
N THR A 1131 17.38 1.68 -30.32
CA THR A 1131 18.71 1.13 -30.03
C THR A 1131 18.84 -0.26 -30.62
N THR A 1132 19.89 -0.48 -31.41
CA THR A 1132 20.24 -1.78 -31.96
C THR A 1132 20.67 -2.75 -30.86
N VAL A 1133 19.99 -3.90 -30.81
CA VAL A 1133 20.38 -5.02 -29.95
C VAL A 1133 21.18 -6.05 -30.72
N CYS A 1134 20.70 -6.44 -31.89
CA CYS A 1134 21.35 -7.39 -32.79
C CYS A 1134 21.21 -6.86 -34.22
N GLU A 1135 22.36 -6.73 -34.89
CA GLU A 1135 22.45 -6.21 -36.26
C GLU A 1135 21.86 -7.21 -37.27
N GLY A 1136 21.24 -6.66 -38.31
CA GLY A 1136 20.61 -7.40 -39.38
C GLY A 1136 19.64 -6.51 -40.17
N LYS A 1137 19.26 -6.98 -41.35
CA LYS A 1137 18.31 -6.28 -42.21
C LYS A 1137 17.27 -7.26 -42.71
N VAL A 1138 16.00 -6.97 -42.47
CA VAL A 1138 14.90 -7.87 -42.82
C VAL A 1138 13.68 -7.08 -43.30
N ARG A 1139 13.06 -7.58 -44.38
CA ARG A 1139 11.79 -7.09 -44.91
C ARG A 1139 10.75 -8.17 -44.71
N ALA A 1140 9.68 -7.85 -44.00
CA ALA A 1140 8.58 -8.78 -43.78
C ALA A 1140 7.32 -8.04 -43.34
N ARG A 1141 6.21 -8.78 -43.21
CA ARG A 1141 4.98 -8.26 -42.63
C ARG A 1141 5.13 -8.06 -41.12
N ALA A 1142 4.61 -6.94 -40.62
CA ALA A 1142 4.57 -6.64 -39.20
C ALA A 1142 3.48 -7.45 -38.51
N ARG A 1143 3.80 -7.97 -37.34
CA ARG A 1143 2.87 -8.46 -36.34
C ARG A 1143 2.89 -7.51 -35.16
N VAL A 1144 1.82 -6.74 -34.98
CA VAL A 1144 1.69 -5.89 -33.79
C VAL A 1144 0.92 -6.67 -32.74
N ALA A 1145 1.59 -6.99 -31.64
CA ALA A 1145 1.01 -7.70 -30.51
C ALA A 1145 1.32 -6.96 -29.21
N LYS A 1146 0.30 -6.46 -28.54
CA LYS A 1146 0.41 -5.77 -27.23
C LYS A 1146 0.25 -6.76 -26.07
N THR A 1147 -0.31 -7.93 -26.34
CA THR A 1147 -0.55 -9.00 -25.37
C THR A 1147 0.00 -10.33 -25.89
N LEU A 1148 0.23 -11.29 -24.99
CA LEU A 1148 0.63 -12.65 -25.37
C LEU A 1148 -0.47 -13.37 -26.16
N GLU A 1149 -1.74 -13.05 -25.92
CA GLU A 1149 -2.87 -13.60 -26.69
C GLU A 1149 -2.81 -13.14 -28.15
N GLU A 1150 -2.55 -11.85 -28.39
CA GLU A 1150 -2.32 -11.35 -29.76
C GLU A 1150 -1.05 -11.95 -30.40
N ALA A 1151 -0.05 -12.28 -29.57
CA ALA A 1151 1.19 -12.89 -30.03
C ALA A 1151 1.01 -14.34 -30.48
N LYS A 1152 -0.01 -15.08 -29.99
CA LYS A 1152 -0.33 -16.43 -30.47
C LYS A 1152 -0.59 -16.43 -31.99
N GLU A 1153 -1.20 -15.37 -32.52
CA GLU A 1153 -1.50 -15.27 -33.96
C GLU A 1153 -0.28 -14.93 -34.84
N THR A 1154 0.93 -14.88 -34.27
CA THR A 1154 2.18 -14.60 -35.00
C THR A 1154 2.47 -15.72 -36.00
N LYS A 1155 2.70 -15.34 -37.26
CA LYS A 1155 3.04 -16.30 -38.32
C LYS A 1155 4.55 -16.37 -38.54
N PRO A 1156 5.06 -17.52 -39.02
CA PRO A 1156 6.45 -17.67 -39.40
C PRO A 1156 6.91 -16.56 -40.37
N GLY A 1157 8.07 -15.97 -40.07
CA GLY A 1157 8.70 -14.95 -40.91
C GLY A 1157 8.20 -13.52 -40.67
N GLU A 1158 7.17 -13.27 -39.86
CA GLU A 1158 6.74 -11.91 -39.51
C GLU A 1158 7.80 -11.16 -38.65
N ILE A 1159 7.78 -9.82 -38.69
CA ILE A 1159 8.52 -8.97 -37.74
C ILE A 1159 7.58 -8.64 -36.59
N LEU A 1160 7.94 -9.04 -35.37
CA LEU A 1160 7.14 -8.82 -34.18
C LEU A 1160 7.37 -7.42 -33.61
N ILE A 1161 6.31 -6.63 -33.46
CA ILE A 1161 6.33 -5.30 -32.86
C ILE A 1161 5.47 -5.33 -31.60
N THR A 1162 6.09 -5.12 -30.45
CA THR A 1162 5.42 -5.20 -29.14
C THR A 1162 5.85 -4.05 -28.22
N LYS A 1163 5.15 -3.89 -27.09
CA LYS A 1163 5.51 -2.89 -26.08
C LYS A 1163 6.78 -3.28 -25.33
N TYR A 1164 6.85 -4.52 -24.88
CA TYR A 1164 7.95 -5.08 -24.13
C TYR A 1164 7.91 -6.59 -24.29
N THR A 1165 9.00 -7.26 -23.91
CA THR A 1165 9.09 -8.72 -23.93
C THR A 1165 9.51 -9.23 -22.56
N ASP A 1166 8.88 -10.32 -22.13
CA ASP A 1166 9.32 -11.15 -21.01
C ASP A 1166 9.68 -12.57 -21.50
N ILE A 1167 9.95 -13.47 -20.56
CA ILE A 1167 10.31 -14.87 -20.85
C ILE A 1167 9.27 -15.62 -21.70
N CYS A 1168 8.01 -15.21 -21.65
CA CYS A 1168 6.93 -15.82 -22.41
C CYS A 1168 6.85 -15.38 -23.87
N TRP A 1169 7.64 -14.39 -24.26
CA TRP A 1169 7.80 -14.02 -25.67
C TRP A 1169 8.89 -14.83 -26.37
N SER A 1170 9.88 -15.35 -25.63
CA SER A 1170 10.95 -16.19 -26.17
C SER A 1170 10.49 -17.41 -26.98
N PRO A 1171 9.37 -18.08 -26.65
CA PRO A 1171 8.80 -19.13 -27.48
C PRO A 1171 8.55 -18.69 -28.94
N PHE A 1172 8.22 -17.42 -29.21
CA PHE A 1172 8.00 -16.90 -30.58
C PHE A 1172 9.29 -16.53 -31.32
N PHE A 1173 10.42 -16.38 -30.63
CA PHE A 1173 11.66 -15.89 -31.25
C PHE A 1173 12.17 -16.79 -32.37
N PRO A 1174 12.04 -18.13 -32.30
CA PRO A 1174 12.47 -19.01 -33.39
C PRO A 1174 11.62 -18.95 -34.65
N ILE A 1175 10.40 -18.37 -34.60
CA ILE A 1175 9.48 -18.29 -35.76
C ILE A 1175 9.48 -16.92 -36.43
N ILE A 1176 9.93 -15.86 -35.76
CA ILE A 1176 9.93 -14.49 -36.30
C ILE A 1176 11.24 -14.17 -37.03
N SER A 1177 11.19 -13.18 -37.92
CA SER A 1177 12.35 -12.75 -38.71
C SER A 1177 13.03 -11.48 -38.17
N GLY A 1178 12.36 -10.78 -37.25
CA GLY A 1178 12.91 -9.66 -36.47
C GLY A 1178 11.98 -9.26 -35.32
N ILE A 1179 12.49 -8.45 -34.38
CA ILE A 1179 11.71 -7.96 -33.24
C ILE A 1179 11.95 -6.48 -32.95
N VAL A 1180 10.88 -5.76 -32.62
CA VAL A 1180 10.90 -4.36 -32.20
C VAL A 1180 10.12 -4.18 -30.91
N THR A 1181 10.74 -3.54 -29.91
CA THR A 1181 10.07 -3.20 -28.64
C THR A 1181 10.05 -1.70 -28.36
N GLU A 1182 8.94 -1.20 -27.80
CA GLU A 1182 8.83 0.21 -27.34
C GLU A 1182 9.63 0.45 -26.06
N ILE A 1183 9.63 -0.53 -25.16
CA ILE A 1183 10.28 -0.50 -23.85
C ILE A 1183 11.29 -1.65 -23.79
N GLY A 1184 12.49 -1.36 -23.33
CA GLY A 1184 13.53 -2.34 -23.08
C GLY A 1184 14.92 -1.69 -23.08
N GLY A 1185 15.83 -2.24 -22.27
CA GLY A 1185 17.24 -1.86 -22.29
C GLY A 1185 18.13 -2.90 -22.98
N LEU A 1186 19.42 -2.61 -23.15
CA LEU A 1186 20.38 -3.62 -23.66
C LEU A 1186 20.50 -4.84 -22.71
N LEU A 1187 20.00 -4.75 -21.49
CA LEU A 1187 19.99 -5.86 -20.54
C LEU A 1187 18.63 -6.53 -20.38
N SER A 1188 17.62 -6.07 -21.13
CA SER A 1188 16.28 -6.63 -21.16
C SER A 1188 16.31 -8.10 -21.55
N HIS A 1189 15.29 -8.82 -21.11
CA HIS A 1189 15.15 -10.23 -21.44
C HIS A 1189 15.09 -10.43 -22.96
N GLY A 1190 14.27 -9.64 -23.66
CA GLY A 1190 14.17 -9.68 -25.12
C GLY A 1190 15.49 -9.40 -25.81
N ALA A 1191 16.27 -8.43 -25.30
CA ALA A 1191 17.57 -8.15 -25.87
C ALA A 1191 18.54 -9.32 -25.71
N VAL A 1192 18.59 -9.94 -24.53
CA VAL A 1192 19.45 -11.10 -24.27
C VAL A 1192 19.08 -12.28 -25.19
N VAL A 1193 17.79 -12.62 -25.30
CA VAL A 1193 17.38 -13.77 -26.13
C VAL A 1193 17.52 -13.48 -27.61
N ALA A 1194 17.19 -12.27 -28.10
CA ALA A 1194 17.32 -11.93 -29.52
C ALA A 1194 18.77 -12.08 -30.01
N ARG A 1195 19.76 -11.76 -29.17
CA ARG A 1195 21.20 -11.93 -29.48
C ARG A 1195 21.62 -13.37 -29.65
N GLU A 1196 21.19 -14.22 -28.73
CA GLU A 1196 21.51 -15.66 -28.74
C GLU A 1196 20.93 -16.34 -29.99
N TYR A 1197 19.81 -15.82 -30.49
CA TYR A 1197 19.18 -16.26 -31.73
C TYR A 1197 19.69 -15.57 -33.00
N GLY A 1198 20.54 -14.55 -32.90
CA GLY A 1198 20.96 -13.74 -34.05
C GLY A 1198 19.78 -13.02 -34.73
N LEU A 1199 18.73 -12.70 -33.99
CA LEU A 1199 17.50 -12.11 -34.50
C LEU A 1199 17.66 -10.59 -34.65
N PRO A 1200 17.50 -10.02 -35.86
CA PRO A 1200 17.53 -8.56 -36.07
C PRO A 1200 16.56 -7.86 -35.10
N SER A 1201 17.07 -6.92 -34.31
CA SER A 1201 16.29 -6.36 -33.21
C SER A 1201 16.58 -4.89 -32.89
N LEU A 1202 15.50 -4.16 -32.64
CA LEU A 1202 15.50 -2.80 -32.10
C LEU A 1202 14.70 -2.72 -30.80
N ILE A 1203 15.20 -1.97 -29.84
CA ILE A 1203 14.52 -1.66 -28.58
C ILE A 1203 14.39 -0.14 -28.41
N ALA A 1204 13.58 0.29 -27.45
CA ALA A 1204 13.32 1.71 -27.18
C ALA A 1204 12.75 2.45 -28.41
N VAL A 1205 12.00 1.76 -29.27
CA VAL A 1205 11.32 2.37 -30.42
C VAL A 1205 10.00 2.94 -29.96
N SER A 1206 10.03 4.16 -29.43
CA SER A 1206 8.86 4.83 -28.86
C SER A 1206 7.64 4.78 -29.79
N ASN A 1207 6.48 4.38 -29.26
CA ASN A 1207 5.19 4.33 -29.95
C ASN A 1207 5.14 3.42 -31.21
N ALA A 1208 6.03 2.43 -31.34
CA ALA A 1208 6.00 1.50 -32.47
C ALA A 1208 4.66 0.76 -32.61
N THR A 1209 4.07 0.28 -31.52
CA THR A 1209 2.76 -0.41 -31.52
C THR A 1209 1.57 0.50 -31.84
N TYR A 1210 1.81 1.81 -31.89
CA TYR A 1210 0.85 2.82 -32.30
C TYR A 1210 0.99 3.16 -33.79
N HIS A 1211 2.21 3.34 -34.29
CA HIS A 1211 2.47 3.75 -35.67
C HIS A 1211 2.33 2.61 -36.69
N PHE A 1212 2.62 1.37 -36.29
CA PHE A 1212 2.50 0.18 -37.13
C PHE A 1212 1.22 -0.59 -36.83
N LYS A 1213 0.69 -1.30 -37.82
CA LYS A 1213 -0.45 -2.22 -37.69
C LYS A 1213 -0.06 -3.62 -38.17
N THR A 1214 -0.73 -4.64 -37.63
CA THR A 1214 -0.56 -6.02 -38.12
C THR A 1214 -0.90 -6.09 -39.61
N GLY A 1215 0.02 -6.65 -40.40
CA GLY A 1215 -0.08 -6.78 -41.85
C GLY A 1215 0.70 -5.74 -42.64
N ASP A 1216 1.15 -4.63 -42.01
CA ASP A 1216 1.99 -3.61 -42.65
C ASP A 1216 3.29 -4.25 -43.19
N LEU A 1217 3.70 -3.89 -44.40
CA LEU A 1217 5.01 -4.27 -44.92
C LEU A 1217 6.06 -3.34 -44.30
N VAL A 1218 7.04 -3.91 -43.59
CA VAL A 1218 8.06 -3.12 -42.88
C VAL A 1218 9.48 -3.58 -43.23
N GLU A 1219 10.40 -2.63 -43.26
CA GLU A 1219 11.85 -2.88 -43.29
C GLU A 1219 12.42 -2.57 -41.92
N LEU A 1220 12.94 -3.60 -41.25
CA LEU A 1220 13.75 -3.48 -40.05
C LEU A 1220 15.23 -3.47 -40.46
N ASP A 1221 15.85 -2.29 -40.38
CA ASP A 1221 17.27 -2.09 -40.61
C ASP A 1221 17.93 -1.80 -39.26
N SER A 1222 18.24 -2.87 -38.51
CA SER A 1222 18.85 -2.73 -37.20
C SER A 1222 20.33 -2.33 -37.28
N ILE A 1223 20.95 -2.36 -38.47
CA ILE A 1223 22.30 -1.81 -38.68
C ILE A 1223 22.28 -0.28 -38.55
N SER A 1224 21.28 0.37 -39.14
CA SER A 1224 21.07 1.81 -39.06
C SER A 1224 20.26 2.27 -37.85
N GLY A 1225 19.70 1.33 -37.08
CA GLY A 1225 18.88 1.62 -35.91
C GLY A 1225 17.43 2.00 -36.25
N THR A 1226 16.90 1.61 -37.41
CA THR A 1226 15.60 2.08 -37.92
C THR A 1226 14.61 0.97 -38.29
N ILE A 1227 13.33 1.26 -38.10
CA ILE A 1227 12.21 0.50 -38.69
C ILE A 1227 11.35 1.45 -39.52
N SER A 1228 10.99 1.02 -40.73
CA SER A 1228 10.21 1.83 -41.66
C SER A 1228 9.03 1.08 -42.26
N ARG A 1229 7.91 1.79 -42.47
CA ARG A 1229 6.75 1.24 -43.20
C ARG A 1229 6.94 1.45 -44.70
N LEU A 1230 6.93 0.36 -45.45
CA LEU A 1230 7.04 0.33 -46.90
C LEU A 1230 5.65 0.43 -47.55
N ASP A 1231 5.61 0.85 -48.81
CA ASP A 1231 4.41 0.74 -49.65
C ASP A 1231 4.21 -0.74 -50.02
N THR A 1232 3.00 -1.27 -49.83
CA THR A 1232 2.62 -2.62 -50.25
C THR A 1232 2.75 -2.86 -51.74
N ASN A 1233 2.81 -1.81 -52.57
CA ASN A 1233 3.07 -1.94 -54.02
C ASN A 1233 4.52 -2.30 -54.38
N GLN A 1234 5.41 -2.47 -53.40
CA GLN A 1234 6.83 -2.82 -53.60
C GLN A 1234 7.21 -4.29 -53.26
N GLU A 1235 6.25 -5.20 -53.03
CA GLU A 1235 6.54 -6.66 -53.05
C GLU A 1235 7.04 -7.10 -54.43
#